data_AF-A0A928H8N4-F1
#
_entry.id   AF-A0A928H8N4-F1
#
_cell.length_a   1.000
_cell.length_b   1.000
_cell.length_c   1.000
_cell.angle_alpha   90.00
_cell.angle_beta   90.00
_cell.angle_gamma   90.00
#
_symmetry.space_group_name_H-M   'P 1'
#
loop_
_entity.id
_entity.type
_entity.pdbx_description
1 polymer ?
#
loop_
_entity_poly.entity_id
_entity_poly.type
_entity_poly.pdbx_seq_one_letter_code
_entity_poly.pdbx_strand_id
1 'polypeptide(L)'
;MLLFVHSSRRNDCDASVAGNARKESYLRCLRNEGKISMMKHSLTKITGSAYCINALVMSAATVFCMTAYAVSDLKWEPSKPGVCSLMPGKGRDGGVAMAICGKAGERINGSWRVRQYEYRPDTFYGMAYWVNRERTGSELVFENAFHWVINSAHITSGWEELKTVFKTPPSPTSMVGKIELREWKSQGLTLFDSPRMVELVPEWRKEQGLELGHGEFVCGNRYSFTTQLKAPVCAAARPFVWARSGARSGFKLDIPSGGEVLYRFSLPNRRFKDAEGTIASVYRKGGRLTVAASADGGSDWTQLASITDATPYKISFPAKLFPCAEVLLRLRMEGAPKDRIHIGMLGFSGHFEGKPVRMAGKTRFVEKATGAVFLEAGSLDYRVDTFGERLPESADGIQLWRASSGRKVMRDAEVPSATAGAVTVKTAANEAEAAQLVVTPERDLQDVRLEVEGPLTAKRWGVFKKGAIDVSAVEILREHYLDITITTDQLGTRDAWPDALPPQDGGLWPARGGESTPFWIKVKPPKGTPKGVYRSALLVKYKESEASAEKVLRVPFEVEVFGFELPDEMTVKTPFGINYNTIYHYHRATNAADKAAVKERYLKFLGDNHISPYPIADAQPVLKWKNLKDTQKLSLMIDWEKFDREMEDAIAKYHYNAIKVPLQGLGGGNQNIRHKAQIAGVERGSLLYEKMMKMYLQEVERHFEEKGWIDKAFVYWFDEPLGQDYAFVNAGMETLKKYAPKLRRMITNRCTTDLMDTINTWCPVPHHLHVPELAECRARGDEMWWYICSSPPATLPGCQIDHPGTDLRVWLWQSWDEDISGILIWTVVWWSGRAGYPDLNNQQDPYLDPVGWGKRYNPGVKVSVWGNGDGRFCYPPLAARNGRQKETVIADPVSCIRMEMLRDGIEDYEYFAMLKRLDAKNPLLVVPKNVYRALDDYSANPAYMETHREKLAGEIERLIEGGKSK
;
A
#
# COMPACT_ATOMS: atom_id res chain seq x y z
N MET A 1 -1.93 14.46 -43.71
CA MET A 1 -2.57 15.70 -44.24
C MET A 1 -3.15 16.45 -43.05
N LEU A 2 -3.16 17.77 -42.92
CA LEU A 2 -2.55 18.95 -43.61
C LEU A 2 -2.82 20.11 -42.61
N LEU A 3 -1.96 21.06 -42.22
CA LEU A 3 -0.83 21.80 -42.83
C LEU A 3 0.27 22.03 -41.76
N PHE A 4 1.58 22.01 -42.03
CA PHE A 4 2.42 23.00 -42.74
C PHE A 4 2.62 24.38 -42.06
N VAL A 5 3.76 24.53 -41.36
CA VAL A 5 4.75 25.63 -41.53
C VAL A 5 6.14 24.97 -41.54
N HIS A 6 7.20 25.65 -42.02
CA HIS A 6 8.40 24.98 -42.57
C HIS A 6 9.73 25.70 -42.26
N SER A 7 10.85 25.02 -42.59
CA SER A 7 12.24 25.49 -42.58
C SER A 7 12.97 25.54 -41.22
N SER A 8 14.30 25.40 -41.12
CA SER A 8 15.31 25.28 -42.20
C SER A 8 16.56 24.45 -41.80
N ARG A 9 17.16 23.75 -42.79
CA ARG A 9 18.61 23.70 -43.21
C ARG A 9 19.69 23.56 -42.10
N ARG A 10 20.80 22.80 -42.21
CA ARG A 10 21.54 22.07 -43.29
C ARG A 10 22.49 21.02 -42.59
N ASN A 11 23.41 20.22 -43.17
CA ASN A 11 24.04 20.17 -44.50
C ASN A 11 24.46 18.75 -44.96
N ASP A 12 24.17 18.46 -46.23
CA ASP A 12 24.86 17.66 -47.28
C ASP A 12 26.27 17.05 -47.02
N CYS A 13 26.49 15.79 -47.46
CA CYS A 13 27.49 15.34 -48.48
C CYS A 13 27.82 13.81 -48.38
N ASP A 14 28.27 13.11 -49.43
CA ASP A 14 27.65 12.82 -50.75
C ASP A 14 28.28 11.54 -51.35
N ALA A 15 27.55 10.77 -52.19
CA ALA A 15 28.07 9.61 -52.94
C ALA A 15 27.18 9.24 -54.15
N SER A 16 27.56 9.71 -55.34
CA SER A 16 26.91 9.50 -56.64
C SER A 16 27.39 8.19 -57.33
N VAL A 17 26.90 7.68 -58.49
CA VAL A 17 26.36 8.30 -59.73
C VAL A 17 25.36 7.37 -60.47
N ALA A 18 24.55 7.95 -61.37
CA ALA A 18 23.79 7.37 -62.50
C ALA A 18 22.32 6.95 -62.27
N GLY A 19 21.37 7.23 -63.19
CA GLY A 19 21.46 8.03 -64.42
C GLY A 19 20.08 8.23 -65.09
N ASN A 20 19.71 9.48 -65.42
CA ASN A 20 18.38 9.89 -65.89
C ASN A 20 17.93 9.30 -67.25
N ALA A 21 16.63 9.04 -67.42
CA ALA A 21 15.73 9.84 -68.28
C ALA A 21 14.25 9.37 -68.25
N ARG A 22 13.31 10.26 -68.63
CA ARG A 22 11.85 10.00 -68.79
C ARG A 22 11.43 10.02 -70.26
N LYS A 23 10.34 9.34 -70.62
CA LYS A 23 9.15 9.97 -71.29
C LYS A 23 7.93 9.03 -71.41
N GLU A 24 6.76 9.64 -71.66
CA GLU A 24 5.44 9.01 -71.77
C GLU A 24 5.11 8.59 -73.21
N SER A 25 4.12 7.69 -73.42
CA SER A 25 2.96 7.92 -74.33
C SER A 25 2.02 6.71 -74.60
N TYR A 26 0.73 6.90 -74.29
CA TYR A 26 -0.47 6.62 -75.11
C TYR A 26 -0.98 5.22 -75.57
N LEU A 27 -2.33 5.19 -75.64
CA LEU A 27 -3.27 4.49 -76.55
C LEU A 27 -4.10 3.24 -76.11
N ARG A 28 -5.32 3.19 -76.69
CA ARG A 28 -6.50 2.37 -76.35
C ARG A 28 -6.80 1.28 -77.40
N CYS A 29 -7.67 0.34 -77.04
CA CYS A 29 -8.80 -0.17 -77.85
C CYS A 29 -9.98 -0.55 -76.93
N LEU A 30 -11.23 -0.73 -77.37
CA LEU A 30 -11.82 -0.57 -78.72
C LEU A 30 -13.07 0.37 -78.67
N ARG A 31 -14.26 -0.04 -79.17
CA ARG A 31 -15.40 0.86 -79.49
C ARG A 31 -16.74 0.11 -79.68
N ASN A 32 -17.86 0.67 -79.18
CA ASN A 32 -19.23 0.75 -79.75
C ASN A 32 -20.23 1.14 -78.63
N GLU A 33 -20.93 2.29 -78.59
CA GLU A 33 -21.86 3.00 -79.51
C GLU A 33 -23.35 2.63 -79.33
N GLY A 34 -24.29 3.58 -79.11
CA GLY A 34 -24.10 5.00 -78.74
C GLY A 34 -25.33 5.96 -78.86
N LYS A 35 -25.07 7.24 -78.53
CA LYS A 35 -25.67 8.52 -79.02
C LYS A 35 -27.08 9.04 -78.60
N ILE A 36 -27.14 10.39 -78.48
CA ILE A 36 -28.29 11.35 -78.53
C ILE A 36 -29.18 11.37 -77.25
N SER A 37 -29.20 12.38 -76.34
CA SER A 37 -29.35 13.87 -76.37
C SER A 37 -30.82 14.35 -76.34
N MET A 38 -31.24 15.50 -75.77
CA MET A 38 -30.56 16.66 -75.14
C MET A 38 -31.58 17.58 -74.39
N MET A 39 -31.11 18.46 -73.49
CA MET A 39 -31.77 19.74 -73.05
C MET A 39 -33.13 19.64 -72.26
N LYS A 40 -33.67 20.67 -71.55
CA LYS A 40 -33.32 22.09 -71.28
C LYS A 40 -34.05 22.66 -70.02
N HIS A 41 -33.41 23.56 -69.26
CA HIS A 41 -33.99 24.73 -68.49
C HIS A 41 -35.11 24.51 -67.42
N SER A 42 -35.49 25.44 -66.53
CA SER A 42 -34.79 26.58 -65.85
C SER A 42 -35.57 27.13 -64.62
N LEU A 43 -34.83 27.61 -63.62
CA LEU A 43 -35.06 28.77 -62.71
C LEU A 43 -36.47 29.24 -62.21
N THR A 44 -36.55 29.39 -60.87
CA THR A 44 -37.16 30.47 -60.03
C THR A 44 -38.66 30.58 -59.65
N LYS A 45 -38.82 31.00 -58.36
CA LYS A 45 -39.70 32.06 -57.78
C LYS A 45 -41.02 31.70 -57.05
N ILE A 46 -41.43 32.66 -56.19
CA ILE A 46 -42.71 32.82 -55.42
C ILE A 46 -42.83 31.86 -54.21
N THR A 47 -42.84 32.23 -52.91
CA THR A 47 -43.40 33.32 -52.05
C THR A 47 -44.88 33.19 -51.67
N GLY A 48 -45.22 33.13 -50.37
CA GLY A 48 -46.60 33.37 -49.89
C GLY A 48 -47.00 32.67 -48.58
N SER A 49 -47.54 33.44 -47.62
CA SER A 49 -47.82 33.06 -46.24
C SER A 49 -49.08 32.22 -45.95
N ALA A 50 -48.95 31.32 -44.94
CA ALA A 50 -49.84 31.16 -43.78
C ALA A 50 -51.21 30.40 -43.83
N TYR A 51 -51.65 30.07 -42.60
CA TYR A 51 -52.95 29.55 -42.11
C TYR A 51 -53.32 28.04 -42.20
N CYS A 52 -53.02 27.36 -41.08
CA CYS A 52 -53.93 26.54 -40.26
C CYS A 52 -54.40 25.11 -40.62
N ILE A 53 -53.98 24.19 -39.73
CA ILE A 53 -54.81 23.21 -38.97
C ILE A 53 -55.10 21.82 -39.58
N ASN A 54 -54.60 20.80 -38.85
CA ASN A 54 -55.04 19.39 -38.71
C ASN A 54 -55.32 18.51 -39.95
N ALA A 55 -54.41 17.57 -40.22
CA ALA A 55 -54.71 16.13 -40.19
C ALA A 55 -53.40 15.27 -40.19
N LEU A 56 -53.55 13.96 -39.93
CA LEU A 56 -52.57 12.89 -40.23
C LEU A 56 -51.21 12.92 -39.51
N VAL A 57 -51.23 12.60 -38.21
CA VAL A 57 -50.14 11.82 -37.61
C VAL A 57 -50.39 10.33 -37.90
N MET A 58 -49.55 9.69 -38.72
CA MET A 58 -49.18 8.25 -38.65
C MET A 58 -48.11 7.88 -39.70
N SER A 59 -47.45 6.74 -39.49
CA SER A 59 -46.49 6.07 -40.43
C SER A 59 -45.24 6.85 -40.87
N ALA A 60 -44.35 7.18 -39.91
CA ALA A 60 -42.95 7.52 -40.17
C ALA A 60 -41.99 6.49 -39.52
N ALA A 61 -42.20 5.20 -39.80
CA ALA A 61 -41.61 4.09 -39.03
C ALA A 61 -40.86 3.02 -39.87
N THR A 62 -40.54 3.30 -41.14
CA THR A 62 -40.06 2.26 -42.08
C THR A 62 -38.92 2.69 -43.02
N VAL A 63 -38.20 3.77 -42.69
CA VAL A 63 -36.95 4.16 -43.39
C VAL A 63 -35.85 4.50 -42.37
N PHE A 64 -35.45 3.50 -41.59
CA PHE A 64 -34.26 3.56 -40.73
C PHE A 64 -33.55 2.20 -40.68
N CYS A 65 -33.09 1.74 -41.85
CA CYS A 65 -32.26 0.55 -42.00
C CYS A 65 -31.21 0.77 -43.10
N MET A 66 -30.08 0.07 -43.02
CA MET A 66 -28.97 0.08 -43.99
C MET A 66 -28.09 1.35 -44.10
N THR A 67 -27.63 1.89 -42.97
CA THR A 67 -26.22 2.31 -42.87
C THR A 67 -25.62 1.74 -41.59
N ALA A 68 -24.81 0.68 -41.73
CA ALA A 68 -24.14 0.05 -40.59
C ALA A 68 -22.91 0.88 -40.18
N TYR A 69 -23.11 1.78 -39.23
CA TYR A 69 -22.00 2.42 -38.50
C TYR A 69 -21.35 1.36 -37.59
N ALA A 70 -20.34 0.67 -38.12
CA ALA A 70 -19.72 -0.48 -37.47
C ALA A 70 -18.82 -0.06 -36.30
N VAL A 71 -19.42 0.19 -35.13
CA VAL A 71 -18.69 0.32 -33.85
C VAL A 71 -18.03 -1.00 -33.45
N SER A 72 -18.55 -2.13 -33.93
CA SER A 72 -17.95 -3.47 -33.85
C SER A 72 -18.65 -4.44 -34.80
N ASP A 73 -18.05 -5.61 -35.06
CA ASP A 73 -18.71 -6.75 -35.75
C ASP A 73 -19.88 -7.35 -34.94
N LEU A 74 -19.93 -7.09 -33.63
CA LEU A 74 -21.00 -7.52 -32.74
C LEU A 74 -22.25 -6.64 -32.88
N LYS A 75 -23.43 -7.28 -32.91
CA LYS A 75 -24.74 -6.59 -32.95
C LYS A 75 -25.17 -6.15 -31.55
N TRP A 76 -24.85 -4.91 -31.20
CA TRP A 76 -25.23 -4.29 -29.93
C TRP A 76 -26.59 -3.60 -30.01
N GLU A 77 -27.42 -3.82 -28.98
CA GLU A 77 -28.71 -3.17 -28.78
C GLU A 77 -28.73 -2.35 -27.49
N PRO A 78 -29.35 -1.15 -27.46
CA PRO A 78 -29.54 -0.38 -26.25
C PRO A 78 -30.64 -0.99 -25.36
N SER A 79 -30.40 -1.09 -24.05
CA SER A 79 -31.42 -1.58 -23.10
C SER A 79 -32.49 -0.53 -22.77
N LYS A 80 -32.21 0.75 -23.03
CA LYS A 80 -33.13 1.88 -22.87
C LYS A 80 -32.88 2.95 -23.95
N PRO A 81 -33.70 3.03 -25.00
CA PRO A 81 -33.68 4.16 -25.93
C PRO A 81 -33.80 5.49 -25.17
N GLY A 82 -33.03 6.50 -25.58
CA GLY A 82 -32.98 7.81 -24.93
C GLY A 82 -32.03 7.92 -23.71
N VAL A 83 -31.71 6.81 -23.05
CA VAL A 83 -30.58 6.72 -22.09
C VAL A 83 -29.33 6.17 -22.78
N CYS A 84 -29.50 5.31 -23.78
CA CYS A 84 -28.43 4.77 -24.61
C CYS A 84 -28.68 5.22 -26.07
N SER A 85 -27.64 5.73 -26.73
CA SER A 85 -27.72 6.25 -28.11
C SER A 85 -26.39 6.09 -28.86
N LEU A 86 -26.44 5.98 -30.19
CA LEU A 86 -25.23 6.06 -31.01
C LEU A 86 -24.89 7.53 -31.26
N MET A 87 -23.63 7.92 -31.08
CA MET A 87 -23.15 9.29 -31.23
C MET A 87 -22.07 9.38 -32.33
N PRO A 88 -22.43 9.86 -33.54
CA PRO A 88 -21.45 10.19 -34.59
C PRO A 88 -20.53 11.35 -34.21
N GLY A 89 -19.29 11.32 -34.71
CA GLY A 89 -18.27 12.33 -34.39
C GLY A 89 -17.76 12.26 -32.95
N LYS A 90 -18.09 11.19 -32.21
CA LYS A 90 -17.74 10.99 -30.79
C LYS A 90 -16.95 9.71 -30.52
N GLY A 91 -16.73 8.85 -31.52
CA GLY A 91 -15.78 7.74 -31.42
C GLY A 91 -14.33 8.23 -31.26
N ARG A 92 -13.44 7.36 -30.78
CA ARG A 92 -12.01 7.64 -30.53
C ARG A 92 -11.33 8.23 -31.77
N ASP A 93 -11.61 7.64 -32.93
CA ASP A 93 -11.01 8.01 -34.21
C ASP A 93 -11.93 8.95 -35.03
N GLY A 94 -12.79 9.71 -34.34
CA GLY A 94 -13.83 10.56 -34.95
C GLY A 94 -15.07 9.80 -35.46
N GLY A 95 -15.14 8.48 -35.22
CA GLY A 95 -16.22 7.61 -35.64
C GLY A 95 -17.51 7.74 -34.82
N VAL A 96 -18.28 6.64 -34.77
CA VAL A 96 -19.51 6.54 -33.96
C VAL A 96 -19.19 5.85 -32.64
N ALA A 97 -19.53 6.49 -31.52
CA ALA A 97 -19.47 5.86 -30.20
C ALA A 97 -20.84 5.29 -29.79
N MET A 98 -20.83 4.24 -28.98
CA MET A 98 -21.98 3.76 -28.21
C MET A 98 -22.04 4.56 -26.90
N ALA A 99 -23.04 5.41 -26.71
CA ALA A 99 -23.16 6.26 -25.52
C ALA A 99 -24.11 5.69 -24.46
N ILE A 100 -23.82 6.01 -23.20
CA ILE A 100 -24.78 6.00 -22.08
C ILE A 100 -24.82 7.42 -21.52
N CYS A 101 -26.02 7.96 -21.34
CA CYS A 101 -26.26 9.32 -20.89
C CYS A 101 -26.95 9.30 -19.51
N GLY A 102 -26.14 9.45 -18.46
CA GLY A 102 -26.60 9.71 -17.11
C GLY A 102 -26.93 11.18 -16.87
N LYS A 103 -27.37 11.48 -15.66
CA LYS A 103 -27.54 12.85 -15.16
C LYS A 103 -26.99 12.93 -13.74
N ALA A 104 -26.37 14.06 -13.39
CA ALA A 104 -25.90 14.28 -12.03
C ALA A 104 -27.05 14.16 -11.01
N GLY A 105 -26.83 13.39 -9.94
CA GLY A 105 -27.82 13.14 -8.89
C GLY A 105 -28.88 12.05 -9.18
N GLU A 106 -29.17 11.73 -10.45
CA GLU A 106 -30.13 10.66 -10.78
C GLU A 106 -29.45 9.28 -10.83
N ARG A 107 -30.06 8.26 -10.22
CA ARG A 107 -29.54 6.87 -10.26
C ARG A 107 -29.93 6.14 -11.55
N ILE A 108 -29.53 6.69 -12.70
CA ILE A 108 -29.81 6.11 -14.01
C ILE A 108 -28.91 4.89 -14.25
N ASN A 109 -29.51 3.79 -14.68
CA ASN A 109 -28.81 2.60 -15.18
C ASN A 109 -29.09 2.43 -16.68
N GLY A 110 -28.05 2.28 -17.49
CA GLY A 110 -28.12 2.04 -18.93
C GLY A 110 -27.16 0.92 -19.36
N SER A 111 -27.41 0.30 -20.51
CA SER A 111 -26.51 -0.72 -21.05
C SER A 111 -26.69 -0.98 -22.54
N TRP A 112 -25.62 -1.51 -23.14
CA TRP A 112 -25.59 -2.09 -24.47
C TRP A 112 -25.44 -3.61 -24.35
N ARG A 113 -26.20 -4.37 -25.14
CA ARG A 113 -26.17 -5.83 -25.10
C ARG A 113 -26.10 -6.49 -26.47
N VAL A 114 -25.38 -7.60 -26.55
CA VAL A 114 -25.57 -8.62 -27.59
C VAL A 114 -26.56 -9.64 -27.01
N ARG A 115 -27.71 -9.88 -27.67
CA ARG A 115 -28.75 -10.78 -27.13
C ARG A 115 -28.29 -12.24 -27.06
N GLN A 116 -27.67 -12.71 -28.14
CA GLN A 116 -27.21 -14.08 -28.34
C GLN A 116 -25.79 -14.03 -28.89
N TYR A 117 -24.86 -14.63 -28.17
CA TYR A 117 -23.50 -14.92 -28.58
C TYR A 117 -23.25 -16.40 -28.31
N GLU A 118 -22.61 -17.09 -29.25
CA GLU A 118 -22.28 -18.51 -29.13
C GLU A 118 -20.89 -18.68 -28.53
N TYR A 119 -20.82 -19.31 -27.37
CA TYR A 119 -19.59 -19.60 -26.64
C TYR A 119 -19.19 -21.05 -26.85
N ARG A 120 -17.99 -21.30 -27.38
CA ARG A 120 -17.42 -22.65 -27.45
C ARG A 120 -17.14 -23.19 -26.03
N PRO A 121 -17.25 -24.51 -25.80
CA PRO A 121 -16.86 -25.14 -24.53
C PRO A 121 -15.38 -24.98 -24.20
N ASP A 122 -15.06 -25.00 -22.90
CA ASP A 122 -13.69 -25.02 -22.33
C ASP A 122 -12.69 -23.99 -22.92
N THR A 123 -13.21 -22.88 -23.43
CA THR A 123 -12.48 -21.90 -24.25
C THR A 123 -12.25 -20.60 -23.48
N PHE A 124 -11.05 -20.04 -23.60
CA PHE A 124 -10.72 -18.71 -23.07
C PHE A 124 -11.18 -17.63 -24.06
N TYR A 125 -11.85 -16.60 -23.54
CA TYR A 125 -12.34 -15.46 -24.31
C TYR A 125 -11.88 -14.14 -23.70
N GLY A 126 -11.43 -13.23 -24.56
CA GLY A 126 -11.09 -11.86 -24.21
C GLY A 126 -12.17 -10.89 -24.69
N MET A 127 -12.66 -10.03 -23.80
CA MET A 127 -13.40 -8.82 -24.16
C MET A 127 -12.46 -7.63 -24.07
N ALA A 128 -12.33 -6.87 -25.17
CA ALA A 128 -11.64 -5.58 -25.19
C ALA A 128 -12.58 -4.49 -25.69
N TYR A 129 -12.57 -3.32 -25.05
CA TYR A 129 -13.35 -2.15 -25.48
C TYR A 129 -12.67 -0.87 -25.01
N TRP A 130 -12.81 0.21 -25.78
CA TRP A 130 -12.38 1.54 -25.37
C TRP A 130 -13.52 2.24 -24.64
N VAL A 131 -13.18 3.04 -23.63
CA VAL A 131 -14.13 3.83 -22.85
C VAL A 131 -13.61 5.25 -22.59
N ASN A 132 -14.51 6.22 -22.51
CA ASN A 132 -14.23 7.60 -22.12
C ASN A 132 -15.44 8.17 -21.36
N ARG A 133 -15.24 8.83 -20.22
CA ARG A 133 -16.34 9.37 -19.41
C ARG A 133 -16.10 10.78 -18.88
N GLU A 134 -17.16 11.56 -18.80
CA GLU A 134 -17.12 12.93 -18.27
C GLU A 134 -16.97 12.99 -16.74
N ARG A 135 -17.47 11.98 -16.01
CA ARG A 135 -17.52 12.00 -14.54
C ARG A 135 -17.24 10.63 -13.92
N THR A 136 -16.74 10.66 -12.68
CA THR A 136 -16.55 9.48 -11.82
C THR A 136 -17.79 9.19 -10.97
N GLY A 137 -17.76 8.16 -10.12
CA GLY A 137 -18.86 7.79 -9.22
C GLY A 137 -19.91 6.83 -9.79
N SER A 138 -19.84 6.53 -11.09
CA SER A 138 -20.61 5.47 -11.74
C SER A 138 -19.86 4.12 -11.78
N GLU A 139 -20.61 3.03 -11.77
CA GLU A 139 -20.09 1.66 -11.86
C GLU A 139 -20.18 1.15 -13.31
N LEU A 140 -19.04 1.13 -14.01
CA LEU A 140 -18.92 0.51 -15.33
C LEU A 140 -18.74 -1.01 -15.18
N VAL A 141 -19.49 -1.78 -15.96
CA VAL A 141 -19.65 -3.23 -15.78
C VAL A 141 -19.58 -3.95 -17.12
N PHE A 142 -18.76 -4.99 -17.20
CA PHE A 142 -18.91 -6.06 -18.19
C PHE A 142 -19.54 -7.28 -17.51
N GLU A 143 -20.62 -7.82 -18.07
CA GLU A 143 -21.14 -9.13 -17.63
C GLU A 143 -21.58 -10.05 -18.78
N ASN A 144 -21.39 -11.35 -18.55
CA ASN A 144 -22.00 -12.43 -19.31
C ASN A 144 -22.45 -13.56 -18.37
N ALA A 145 -22.60 -14.78 -18.89
CA ALA A 145 -23.03 -15.96 -18.12
C ALA A 145 -21.96 -16.51 -17.16
N PHE A 146 -20.68 -16.22 -17.39
CA PHE A 146 -19.52 -16.85 -16.72
C PHE A 146 -18.67 -15.86 -15.93
N HIS A 147 -18.74 -14.57 -16.30
CA HIS A 147 -17.91 -13.51 -15.76
C HIS A 147 -18.69 -12.22 -15.51
N TRP A 148 -18.28 -11.47 -14.49
CA TRP A 148 -18.85 -10.18 -14.11
C TRP A 148 -17.78 -9.30 -13.45
N VAL A 149 -17.21 -8.34 -14.19
CA VAL A 149 -16.20 -7.40 -13.65
C VAL A 149 -16.74 -5.97 -13.58
N ILE A 150 -16.30 -5.22 -12.58
CA ILE A 150 -16.59 -3.80 -12.41
C ILE A 150 -15.29 -3.02 -12.65
N ASN A 151 -15.29 -2.18 -13.68
CA ASN A 151 -14.15 -1.38 -14.12
C ASN A 151 -14.44 0.11 -13.79
N SER A 152 -14.73 0.44 -12.54
CA SER A 152 -15.36 1.73 -12.18
C SER A 152 -14.43 2.78 -11.58
N ALA A 153 -13.37 2.36 -10.88
CA ALA A 153 -12.78 3.16 -9.83
C ALA A 153 -11.85 4.29 -10.33
N HIS A 154 -11.16 4.13 -11.46
CA HIS A 154 -10.02 4.99 -11.80
C HIS A 154 -10.09 5.69 -13.17
N ILE A 155 -11.00 5.32 -14.05
CA ILE A 155 -11.14 5.92 -15.39
C ILE A 155 -11.51 7.39 -15.26
N THR A 156 -10.89 8.22 -16.08
CA THR A 156 -11.04 9.69 -16.07
C THR A 156 -11.49 10.18 -17.45
N SER A 157 -11.52 11.51 -17.67
CA SER A 157 -11.80 12.08 -18.99
C SER A 157 -10.64 11.80 -19.94
N GLY A 158 -10.89 11.01 -20.98
CA GLY A 158 -9.86 10.46 -21.87
C GLY A 158 -10.26 9.08 -22.38
N TRP A 159 -9.65 8.62 -23.48
CA TRP A 159 -9.91 7.29 -24.02
C TRP A 159 -8.95 6.26 -23.41
N GLU A 160 -9.50 5.33 -22.63
CA GLU A 160 -8.79 4.23 -21.97
C GLU A 160 -9.24 2.88 -22.57
N GLU A 161 -8.31 1.95 -22.83
CA GLU A 161 -8.65 0.59 -23.29
C GLU A 161 -8.85 -0.33 -22.07
N LEU A 162 -10.03 -0.93 -21.96
CA LEU A 162 -10.35 -1.93 -20.95
C LEU A 162 -10.35 -3.33 -21.56
N LYS A 163 -9.69 -4.26 -20.86
CA LYS A 163 -9.63 -5.69 -21.23
C LYS A 163 -10.02 -6.55 -20.05
N THR A 164 -10.70 -7.66 -20.33
CA THR A 164 -10.90 -8.74 -19.36
C THR A 164 -10.96 -10.10 -20.05
N VAL A 165 -10.56 -11.15 -19.33
CA VAL A 165 -10.46 -12.52 -19.82
C VAL A 165 -11.21 -13.49 -18.90
N PHE A 166 -12.01 -14.36 -19.50
CA PHE A 166 -12.78 -15.38 -18.82
C PHE A 166 -12.71 -16.72 -19.56
N LYS A 167 -12.86 -17.82 -18.81
CA LYS A 167 -12.94 -19.18 -19.36
C LYS A 167 -14.39 -19.69 -19.33
N THR A 168 -14.84 -20.32 -20.41
CA THR A 168 -16.12 -21.04 -20.45
C THR A 168 -15.97 -22.43 -19.82
N PRO A 169 -17.03 -23.02 -19.23
CA PRO A 169 -16.96 -24.36 -18.68
C PRO A 169 -16.86 -25.43 -19.79
N PRO A 170 -16.33 -26.62 -19.47
CA PRO A 170 -16.45 -27.77 -20.37
C PRO A 170 -17.93 -28.19 -20.51
N SER A 171 -18.33 -28.49 -21.74
CA SER A 171 -19.69 -28.80 -22.19
C SER A 171 -19.61 -29.64 -23.46
N PRO A 172 -20.54 -30.58 -23.74
CA PRO A 172 -20.56 -31.33 -25.00
C PRO A 172 -20.98 -30.49 -26.21
N THR A 173 -21.57 -29.30 -25.99
CA THR A 173 -22.11 -28.41 -27.03
C THR A 173 -21.88 -26.94 -26.70
N SER A 174 -21.87 -26.09 -27.73
CA SER A 174 -21.79 -24.63 -27.58
C SER A 174 -22.90 -24.08 -26.69
N MET A 175 -22.57 -23.04 -25.93
CA MET A 175 -23.49 -22.38 -25.01
C MET A 175 -23.93 -21.03 -25.59
N VAL A 176 -25.23 -20.75 -25.67
CA VAL A 176 -25.74 -19.44 -26.11
C VAL A 176 -26.01 -18.57 -24.89
N GLY A 177 -25.46 -17.36 -24.86
CA GLY A 177 -25.67 -16.39 -23.79
C GLY A 177 -25.61 -14.94 -24.25
N LYS A 178 -25.94 -14.00 -23.36
CA LYS A 178 -25.77 -12.57 -23.65
C LYS A 178 -24.31 -12.12 -23.50
N ILE A 179 -24.01 -10.96 -24.06
CA ILE A 179 -22.91 -10.07 -23.62
C ILE A 179 -23.55 -8.74 -23.23
N GLU A 180 -23.09 -8.09 -22.16
CA GLU A 180 -23.58 -6.76 -21.77
C GLU A 180 -22.44 -5.84 -21.26
N LEU A 181 -22.38 -4.63 -21.83
CA LEU A 181 -21.63 -3.50 -21.30
C LEU A 181 -22.63 -2.55 -20.65
N ARG A 182 -22.50 -2.30 -19.35
CA ARG A 182 -23.47 -1.57 -18.53
C ARG A 182 -22.80 -0.46 -17.73
N GLU A 183 -23.55 0.60 -17.49
CA GLU A 183 -23.23 1.58 -16.45
C GLU A 183 -24.35 1.60 -15.40
N TRP A 184 -23.95 1.49 -14.14
CA TRP A 184 -24.80 1.64 -12.95
C TRP A 184 -24.55 3.01 -12.31
N LYS A 185 -25.62 3.69 -11.87
CA LYS A 185 -25.55 5.05 -11.28
C LYS A 185 -24.85 6.05 -12.21
N SER A 186 -25.13 6.01 -13.52
CA SER A 186 -24.51 6.87 -14.54
C SER A 186 -24.70 8.36 -14.20
N GLN A 187 -23.61 9.13 -14.12
CA GLN A 187 -23.61 10.53 -13.65
C GLN A 187 -23.23 11.57 -14.73
N GLY A 188 -23.10 11.17 -15.99
CA GLY A 188 -22.76 12.06 -17.10
C GLY A 188 -22.75 11.29 -18.43
N LEU A 189 -22.03 11.78 -19.43
CA LEU A 189 -21.77 11.00 -20.64
C LEU A 189 -20.66 9.96 -20.40
N THR A 190 -20.96 8.71 -20.75
CA THR A 190 -19.99 7.62 -20.91
C THR A 190 -20.07 7.14 -22.36
N LEU A 191 -18.93 7.06 -23.03
CA LEU A 191 -18.76 6.62 -24.42
C LEU A 191 -17.99 5.29 -24.45
N PHE A 192 -18.43 4.36 -25.30
CA PHE A 192 -17.76 3.10 -25.61
C PHE A 192 -17.44 3.04 -27.11
N ASP A 193 -16.28 2.50 -27.47
CA ASP A 193 -15.83 2.33 -28.86
C ASP A 193 -15.11 0.98 -29.03
N SER A 194 -15.18 0.43 -30.24
CA SER A 194 -14.48 -0.79 -30.69
C SER A 194 -14.63 -2.03 -29.78
N PRO A 195 -15.82 -2.35 -29.20
CA PRO A 195 -15.98 -3.50 -28.31
C PRO A 195 -15.94 -4.83 -29.07
N ARG A 196 -14.90 -5.64 -28.82
CA ARG A 196 -14.62 -6.89 -29.52
C ARG A 196 -14.46 -8.08 -28.57
N MET A 197 -14.88 -9.26 -29.03
CA MET A 197 -14.71 -10.54 -28.34
C MET A 197 -13.77 -11.42 -29.17
N VAL A 198 -12.76 -12.04 -28.55
CA VAL A 198 -11.77 -12.89 -29.22
C VAL A 198 -11.55 -14.21 -28.49
N GLU A 199 -11.25 -15.29 -29.22
CA GLU A 199 -10.73 -16.53 -28.63
C GLU A 199 -9.24 -16.38 -28.29
N LEU A 200 -8.85 -16.87 -27.12
CA LEU A 200 -7.51 -16.75 -26.57
C LEU A 200 -6.88 -18.11 -26.29
N VAL A 201 -5.54 -18.13 -26.28
CA VAL A 201 -4.72 -19.21 -25.73
C VAL A 201 -3.89 -18.64 -24.57
N PRO A 202 -3.87 -19.29 -23.39
CA PRO A 202 -3.00 -18.89 -22.30
C PRO A 202 -1.59 -19.47 -22.46
N GLU A 203 -0.60 -18.63 -22.17
CA GLU A 203 0.79 -19.02 -21.93
C GLU A 203 1.10 -18.72 -20.46
N TRP A 204 1.57 -19.73 -19.72
CA TRP A 204 1.94 -19.62 -18.30
C TRP A 204 3.46 -19.56 -18.14
N ARG A 205 3.99 -18.93 -17.09
CA ARG A 205 5.44 -18.93 -16.79
C ARG A 205 5.92 -20.36 -16.54
N LYS A 206 6.95 -20.79 -17.27
CA LYS A 206 7.59 -22.11 -17.16
C LYS A 206 9.05 -21.94 -16.81
N GLU A 207 9.45 -22.38 -15.62
CA GLU A 207 10.78 -22.11 -15.08
C GLU A 207 11.13 -23.11 -13.98
N GLN A 208 12.41 -23.48 -13.86
CA GLN A 208 12.92 -24.40 -12.82
C GLN A 208 12.12 -25.72 -12.66
N GLY A 209 11.47 -26.18 -13.75
CA GLY A 209 10.62 -27.37 -13.79
C GLY A 209 9.16 -27.16 -13.31
N LEU A 210 8.78 -25.94 -12.93
CA LEU A 210 7.45 -25.54 -12.50
C LEU A 210 6.66 -24.83 -13.62
N GLU A 211 5.35 -24.68 -13.44
CA GLU A 211 4.46 -23.87 -14.28
C GLU A 211 3.53 -23.07 -13.38
N LEU A 212 3.49 -21.73 -13.52
CA LEU A 212 2.68 -20.82 -12.69
C LEU A 212 2.06 -19.68 -13.52
N GLY A 213 0.75 -19.44 -13.34
CA GLY A 213 0.00 -18.32 -13.90
C GLY A 213 -0.31 -17.21 -12.88
N HIS A 214 -0.97 -16.16 -13.33
CA HIS A 214 -1.34 -15.00 -12.51
C HIS A 214 -2.15 -15.38 -11.24
N GLY A 215 -1.75 -14.81 -10.11
CA GLY A 215 -2.30 -15.06 -8.78
C GLY A 215 -1.61 -16.20 -8.01
N GLU A 216 -0.73 -16.95 -8.68
CA GLU A 216 0.09 -18.01 -8.07
C GLU A 216 1.51 -17.53 -7.77
N PHE A 217 2.08 -18.09 -6.71
CA PHE A 217 3.42 -17.79 -6.19
C PHE A 217 4.05 -19.04 -5.58
N VAL A 218 5.37 -19.13 -5.67
CA VAL A 218 6.19 -20.12 -4.95
C VAL A 218 7.34 -19.38 -4.25
N CYS A 219 7.53 -19.66 -2.96
CA CYS A 219 8.59 -19.11 -2.13
C CYS A 219 9.15 -20.21 -1.22
N GLY A 220 10.44 -20.48 -1.30
CA GLY A 220 11.07 -21.63 -0.65
C GLY A 220 10.42 -22.95 -1.10
N ASN A 221 9.88 -23.72 -0.14
CA ASN A 221 9.10 -24.94 -0.39
C ASN A 221 7.59 -24.73 -0.21
N ARG A 222 7.09 -23.48 -0.23
CA ARG A 222 5.67 -23.12 -0.04
C ARG A 222 5.08 -22.56 -1.33
N TYR A 223 3.97 -23.14 -1.78
CA TYR A 223 3.10 -22.60 -2.82
C TYR A 223 1.98 -21.77 -2.17
N SER A 224 1.61 -20.67 -2.81
CA SER A 224 0.50 -19.81 -2.43
C SER A 224 -0.30 -19.36 -3.66
N PHE A 225 -1.63 -19.35 -3.55
CA PHE A 225 -2.55 -18.73 -4.50
C PHE A 225 -3.61 -17.95 -3.75
N THR A 226 -3.94 -16.75 -4.24
CA THR A 226 -5.10 -15.98 -3.79
C THR A 226 -5.88 -15.48 -5.00
N THR A 227 -7.20 -15.58 -4.97
CA THR A 227 -8.06 -15.07 -6.06
C THR A 227 -7.96 -13.55 -6.16
N GLN A 228 -7.24 -13.07 -7.15
CA GLN A 228 -7.13 -11.66 -7.51
C GLN A 228 -8.42 -11.16 -8.16
N LEU A 229 -9.53 -11.11 -7.41
CA LEU A 229 -10.88 -10.91 -7.95
C LEU A 229 -11.07 -9.56 -8.68
N LYS A 230 -10.36 -8.51 -8.26
CA LYS A 230 -10.34 -7.22 -8.98
C LYS A 230 -9.56 -7.25 -10.31
N ALA A 231 -8.73 -8.26 -10.57
CA ALA A 231 -7.83 -8.31 -11.73
C ALA A 231 -8.55 -8.74 -13.04
N PRO A 232 -8.11 -8.25 -14.22
CA PRO A 232 -8.75 -8.53 -15.51
C PRO A 232 -8.64 -9.98 -16.00
N VAL A 233 -8.00 -10.87 -15.23
CA VAL A 233 -7.84 -12.30 -15.55
C VAL A 233 -8.48 -13.22 -14.50
N CYS A 234 -9.25 -12.69 -13.55
CA CYS A 234 -9.75 -13.42 -12.38
C CYS A 234 -10.73 -14.57 -12.69
N ALA A 235 -11.34 -14.58 -13.88
CA ALA A 235 -12.17 -15.67 -14.39
C ALA A 235 -11.41 -16.61 -15.36
N ALA A 236 -10.08 -16.51 -15.37
CA ALA A 236 -9.19 -17.24 -16.30
C ALA A 236 -7.79 -17.53 -15.71
N ALA A 237 -7.56 -17.34 -14.41
CA ALA A 237 -6.33 -17.73 -13.74
C ALA A 237 -6.08 -19.24 -13.89
N ARG A 238 -4.81 -19.69 -13.98
CA ARG A 238 -4.47 -21.10 -14.25
C ARG A 238 -5.13 -22.08 -13.26
N PRO A 239 -5.28 -21.78 -11.96
CA PRO A 239 -6.00 -22.67 -11.04
C PRO A 239 -7.53 -22.68 -11.20
N PHE A 240 -8.15 -21.73 -11.91
CA PHE A 240 -9.60 -21.69 -12.12
C PHE A 240 -10.00 -22.63 -13.26
N VAL A 241 -10.67 -23.74 -12.94
CA VAL A 241 -11.01 -24.78 -13.94
C VAL A 241 -12.31 -24.43 -14.67
N TRP A 242 -13.36 -24.10 -13.90
CA TRP A 242 -14.66 -23.63 -14.40
C TRP A 242 -15.59 -23.13 -13.27
N ALA A 243 -16.63 -22.40 -13.66
CA ALA A 243 -17.85 -22.16 -12.89
C ALA A 243 -19.09 -22.60 -13.69
N ARG A 244 -20.12 -23.12 -13.01
CA ARG A 244 -21.32 -23.71 -13.63
C ARG A 244 -22.61 -23.32 -12.90
N SER A 245 -23.75 -23.61 -13.52
CA SER A 245 -25.11 -23.41 -12.96
C SER A 245 -25.36 -21.96 -12.49
N GLY A 246 -24.88 -20.98 -13.25
CA GLY A 246 -25.02 -19.56 -12.94
C GLY A 246 -24.01 -19.00 -11.94
N ALA A 247 -23.09 -19.81 -11.42
CA ALA A 247 -21.94 -19.31 -10.68
C ALA A 247 -20.96 -18.60 -11.63
N ARG A 248 -20.35 -17.49 -11.19
CA ARG A 248 -19.46 -16.66 -12.01
C ARG A 248 -18.38 -15.95 -11.22
N SER A 249 -17.17 -15.87 -11.78
CA SER A 249 -16.01 -15.18 -11.21
C SER A 249 -15.91 -13.74 -11.74
N GLY A 250 -15.19 -12.87 -11.04
CA GLY A 250 -15.28 -11.42 -11.21
C GLY A 250 -14.75 -10.67 -10.00
N PHE A 251 -15.15 -9.41 -9.82
CA PHE A 251 -14.83 -8.60 -8.61
C PHE A 251 -15.26 -9.24 -7.28
N LYS A 252 -16.09 -10.28 -7.38
CA LYS A 252 -16.48 -11.25 -6.37
C LYS A 252 -16.69 -12.59 -7.08
N LEU A 253 -16.62 -13.70 -6.35
CA LEU A 253 -17.11 -14.99 -6.82
C LEU A 253 -18.58 -15.14 -6.38
N ASP A 254 -19.51 -15.05 -7.33
CA ASP A 254 -20.96 -15.11 -7.12
C ASP A 254 -21.46 -16.53 -7.34
N ILE A 255 -21.93 -17.22 -6.29
CA ILE A 255 -22.40 -18.61 -6.36
C ILE A 255 -23.88 -18.66 -5.91
N PRO A 256 -24.84 -18.80 -6.84
CA PRO A 256 -26.26 -19.02 -6.51
C PRO A 256 -26.51 -20.47 -6.08
N SER A 257 -27.66 -20.77 -5.46
CA SER A 257 -28.06 -22.16 -5.18
C SER A 257 -28.05 -23.02 -6.45
N GLY A 258 -27.48 -24.23 -6.36
CA GLY A 258 -27.18 -25.10 -7.50
C GLY A 258 -25.88 -24.76 -8.24
N GLY A 259 -25.30 -23.58 -7.96
CA GLY A 259 -24.02 -23.10 -8.46
C GLY A 259 -22.84 -23.91 -7.93
N GLU A 260 -21.86 -24.16 -8.80
CA GLU A 260 -20.66 -24.95 -8.50
C GLU A 260 -19.44 -24.31 -9.17
N VAL A 261 -18.32 -24.26 -8.45
CA VAL A 261 -17.04 -23.70 -8.90
C VAL A 261 -15.93 -24.68 -8.57
N LEU A 262 -15.00 -24.88 -9.50
CA LEU A 262 -13.87 -25.80 -9.36
C LEU A 262 -12.54 -25.07 -9.57
N TYR A 263 -11.64 -25.25 -8.60
CA TYR A 263 -10.22 -24.89 -8.69
C TYR A 263 -9.33 -26.15 -8.72
N ARG A 264 -8.16 -26.05 -9.34
CA ARG A 264 -7.10 -27.07 -9.43
C ARG A 264 -5.76 -26.44 -9.07
N PHE A 265 -5.17 -26.86 -7.96
CA PHE A 265 -3.82 -26.47 -7.57
C PHE A 265 -2.86 -27.60 -7.94
N SER A 266 -1.80 -27.30 -8.69
CA SER A 266 -0.86 -28.33 -9.16
C SER A 266 0.52 -27.72 -9.42
N LEU A 267 1.57 -28.47 -9.08
CA LEU A 267 2.95 -28.12 -9.42
C LEU A 267 3.56 -29.25 -10.25
N PRO A 268 3.79 -29.07 -11.56
CA PRO A 268 4.47 -30.07 -12.37
C PRO A 268 5.78 -30.53 -11.71
N ASN A 269 6.03 -31.84 -11.73
CA ASN A 269 7.22 -32.48 -11.17
C ASN A 269 7.40 -32.38 -9.63
N ARG A 270 6.47 -31.78 -8.89
CA ARG A 270 6.48 -31.74 -7.41
C ARG A 270 5.21 -32.38 -6.84
N ARG A 271 5.22 -32.75 -5.55
CA ARG A 271 4.01 -33.11 -4.79
C ARG A 271 3.82 -32.18 -3.61
N PHE A 272 2.57 -31.86 -3.30
CA PHE A 272 2.17 -31.24 -2.03
C PHE A 272 2.23 -32.27 -0.92
N LYS A 273 2.75 -31.86 0.25
CA LYS A 273 2.83 -32.64 1.49
C LYS A 273 1.69 -32.30 2.46
N ASP A 274 1.15 -31.10 2.32
CA ASP A 274 0.04 -30.55 3.11
C ASP A 274 -0.64 -29.42 2.31
N ALA A 275 -1.80 -28.96 2.79
CA ALA A 275 -2.38 -27.69 2.38
C ALA A 275 -3.24 -27.05 3.47
N GLU A 276 -3.39 -25.74 3.40
CA GLU A 276 -4.40 -24.92 4.08
C GLU A 276 -5.11 -24.01 3.06
N GLY A 277 -6.31 -23.55 3.38
CA GLY A 277 -7.05 -22.61 2.55
C GLY A 277 -7.83 -21.59 3.36
N THR A 278 -8.34 -20.56 2.70
CA THR A 278 -9.16 -19.51 3.33
C THR A 278 -10.29 -19.10 2.39
N ILE A 279 -11.50 -18.94 2.92
CA ILE A 279 -12.63 -18.30 2.22
C ILE A 279 -13.08 -17.09 3.05
N ALA A 280 -12.96 -15.88 2.50
CA ALA A 280 -13.59 -14.69 3.05
C ALA A 280 -14.88 -14.38 2.27
N SER A 281 -16.03 -14.53 2.92
CA SER A 281 -17.33 -14.17 2.36
C SER A 281 -17.61 -12.69 2.60
N VAL A 282 -18.22 -12.01 1.63
CA VAL A 282 -18.60 -10.59 1.74
C VAL A 282 -20.12 -10.38 1.78
N TYR A 283 -20.90 -11.42 1.46
CA TYR A 283 -22.35 -11.43 1.56
C TYR A 283 -22.88 -12.87 1.45
N ARG A 284 -23.92 -13.20 2.23
CA ARG A 284 -24.69 -14.44 2.07
C ARG A 284 -26.18 -14.15 2.18
N LYS A 285 -26.97 -14.88 1.39
CA LYS A 285 -28.43 -14.94 1.49
C LYS A 285 -28.85 -16.40 1.50
N GLY A 286 -29.27 -16.91 2.67
CA GLY A 286 -29.75 -18.29 2.83
C GLY A 286 -28.72 -19.38 2.48
N GLY A 287 -29.19 -20.62 2.37
CA GLY A 287 -28.42 -21.79 1.95
C GLY A 287 -27.16 -22.16 2.76
N ARG A 288 -26.42 -23.13 2.23
CA ARG A 288 -25.16 -23.70 2.72
C ARG A 288 -24.14 -23.73 1.58
N LEU A 289 -22.92 -23.29 1.85
CA LEU A 289 -21.79 -23.50 0.95
C LEU A 289 -21.04 -24.76 1.42
N THR A 290 -21.13 -25.83 0.63
CA THR A 290 -20.35 -27.06 0.80
C THR A 290 -18.99 -26.89 0.13
N VAL A 291 -17.91 -27.13 0.88
CA VAL A 291 -16.53 -27.09 0.38
C VAL A 291 -15.94 -28.49 0.47
N ALA A 292 -15.39 -29.01 -0.63
CA ALA A 292 -14.82 -30.35 -0.71
C ALA A 292 -13.56 -30.38 -1.58
N ALA A 293 -12.65 -31.32 -1.31
CA ALA A 293 -11.44 -31.51 -2.11
C ALA A 293 -11.23 -32.96 -2.55
N SER A 294 -10.43 -33.11 -3.60
CA SER A 294 -9.98 -34.37 -4.20
C SER A 294 -8.48 -34.26 -4.50
N ALA A 295 -7.76 -35.38 -4.40
CA ALA A 295 -6.33 -35.50 -4.70
C ALA A 295 -6.04 -36.52 -5.84
N ASP A 296 -7.09 -36.95 -6.54
CA ASP A 296 -7.11 -38.11 -7.45
C ASP A 296 -7.88 -37.82 -8.77
N GLY A 297 -7.75 -36.58 -9.27
CA GLY A 297 -8.40 -36.12 -10.49
C GLY A 297 -9.92 -35.87 -10.37
N GLY A 298 -10.50 -36.06 -9.19
CA GLY A 298 -11.93 -35.86 -8.91
C GLY A 298 -12.71 -37.15 -8.66
N SER A 299 -12.05 -38.23 -8.24
CA SER A 299 -12.65 -39.56 -8.10
C SER A 299 -13.23 -39.78 -6.69
N ASP A 300 -12.44 -39.61 -5.62
CA ASP A 300 -12.90 -39.42 -4.23
C ASP A 300 -13.05 -37.93 -3.89
N TRP A 301 -14.05 -37.59 -3.06
CA TRP A 301 -14.32 -36.22 -2.61
C TRP A 301 -14.48 -36.16 -1.10
N THR A 302 -13.47 -35.61 -0.42
CA THR A 302 -13.54 -35.35 1.02
C THR A 302 -14.13 -33.97 1.28
N GLN A 303 -15.27 -33.91 1.96
CA GLN A 303 -15.84 -32.64 2.42
C GLN A 303 -14.93 -32.02 3.50
N LEU A 304 -14.58 -30.74 3.31
CA LEU A 304 -13.71 -29.97 4.20
C LEU A 304 -14.49 -29.01 5.10
N ALA A 305 -15.56 -28.39 4.57
CA ALA A 305 -16.35 -27.42 5.31
C ALA A 305 -17.83 -27.35 4.85
N SER A 306 -18.67 -26.81 5.72
CA SER A 306 -20.08 -26.50 5.49
C SER A 306 -20.35 -25.11 6.07
N ILE A 307 -20.26 -24.07 5.24
CA ILE A 307 -20.33 -22.67 5.68
C ILE A 307 -21.77 -22.17 5.59
N THR A 308 -22.29 -21.60 6.69
CA THR A 308 -23.69 -21.16 6.84
C THR A 308 -23.83 -19.74 7.39
N ASP A 309 -22.82 -18.92 7.18
CA ASP A 309 -22.73 -17.50 7.57
C ASP A 309 -21.87 -16.74 6.53
N ALA A 310 -21.35 -15.56 6.88
CA ALA A 310 -20.52 -14.75 6.01
C ALA A 310 -19.15 -14.38 6.64
N THR A 311 -18.68 -15.14 7.64
CA THR A 311 -17.39 -14.92 8.28
C THR A 311 -16.22 -15.44 7.44
N PRO A 312 -14.98 -14.96 7.68
CA PRO A 312 -13.77 -15.58 7.13
C PRO A 312 -13.52 -16.97 7.73
N TYR A 313 -13.38 -17.98 6.87
CA TYR A 313 -13.25 -19.38 7.26
C TYR A 313 -11.91 -19.96 6.81
N LYS A 314 -11.12 -20.51 7.73
CA LYS A 314 -9.90 -21.28 7.42
C LYS A 314 -10.24 -22.74 7.15
N ILE A 315 -9.69 -23.30 6.08
CA ILE A 315 -9.91 -24.66 5.59
C ILE A 315 -8.68 -25.51 5.92
N SER A 316 -8.87 -26.55 6.73
CA SER A 316 -7.86 -27.58 6.99
C SER A 316 -8.04 -28.75 6.03
N PHE A 317 -6.97 -29.18 5.35
CA PHE A 317 -7.01 -30.36 4.48
C PHE A 317 -6.53 -31.60 5.27
N PRO A 318 -7.31 -32.71 5.32
CA PRO A 318 -6.89 -33.93 6.01
C PRO A 318 -5.61 -34.53 5.43
N ALA A 319 -4.71 -35.00 6.30
CA ALA A 319 -3.42 -35.59 5.92
C ALA A 319 -3.55 -36.76 4.91
N LYS A 320 -4.68 -37.48 4.90
CA LYS A 320 -4.98 -38.56 3.93
C LYS A 320 -5.03 -38.12 2.45
N LEU A 321 -5.02 -36.81 2.17
CA LEU A 321 -4.99 -36.26 0.81
C LEU A 321 -3.56 -36.07 0.27
N PHE A 322 -2.52 -36.40 1.04
CA PHE A 322 -1.12 -36.10 0.72
C PHE A 322 -0.21 -37.35 0.90
N PRO A 323 0.91 -37.49 0.17
CA PRO A 323 1.45 -36.53 -0.80
C PRO A 323 0.87 -36.67 -2.22
N CYS A 324 0.37 -35.57 -2.78
CA CYS A 324 -0.39 -35.53 -4.04
C CYS A 324 0.21 -34.56 -5.07
N ALA A 325 -0.01 -34.82 -6.37
CA ALA A 325 0.49 -33.96 -7.46
C ALA A 325 -0.48 -32.81 -7.82
N GLU A 326 -1.77 -32.99 -7.57
CA GLU A 326 -2.79 -31.95 -7.67
C GLU A 326 -3.75 -32.00 -6.47
N VAL A 327 -4.35 -30.85 -6.16
CA VAL A 327 -5.52 -30.74 -5.28
C VAL A 327 -6.63 -30.02 -6.05
N LEU A 328 -7.74 -30.72 -6.27
CA LEU A 328 -8.98 -30.10 -6.71
C LEU A 328 -9.72 -29.54 -5.49
N LEU A 329 -10.22 -28.30 -5.59
CA LEU A 329 -11.05 -27.67 -4.58
C LEU A 329 -12.38 -27.23 -5.19
N ARG A 330 -13.47 -27.82 -4.69
CA ARG A 330 -14.84 -27.55 -5.12
C ARG A 330 -15.60 -26.73 -4.09
N LEU A 331 -16.31 -25.72 -4.59
CA LEU A 331 -17.25 -24.89 -3.85
C LEU A 331 -18.64 -25.07 -4.47
N ARG A 332 -19.62 -25.56 -3.70
CA ARG A 332 -20.99 -25.83 -4.18
C ARG A 332 -22.02 -25.21 -3.24
N MET A 333 -22.97 -24.44 -3.79
CA MET A 333 -24.00 -23.78 -3.00
C MET A 333 -25.33 -24.55 -3.05
N GLU A 334 -25.92 -24.80 -1.88
CA GLU A 334 -27.15 -25.57 -1.69
C GLU A 334 -28.18 -24.72 -0.94
N GLY A 335 -29.46 -24.71 -1.36
CA GLY A 335 -30.49 -23.89 -0.72
C GLY A 335 -31.69 -23.62 -1.63
N ALA A 336 -32.55 -22.68 -1.25
CA ALA A 336 -33.66 -22.24 -2.09
C ALA A 336 -33.18 -21.49 -3.35
N PRO A 337 -33.97 -21.39 -4.43
CA PRO A 337 -33.55 -20.68 -5.66
C PRO A 337 -33.20 -19.19 -5.49
N LYS A 338 -33.62 -18.57 -4.38
CA LYS A 338 -33.29 -17.19 -4.00
C LYS A 338 -31.93 -17.05 -3.29
N ASP A 339 -31.32 -18.17 -2.90
CA ASP A 339 -30.17 -18.21 -2.01
C ASP A 339 -28.85 -18.12 -2.82
N ARG A 340 -27.84 -17.50 -2.22
CA ARG A 340 -26.51 -17.29 -2.83
C ARG A 340 -25.46 -16.87 -1.81
N ILE A 341 -24.20 -17.03 -2.17
CA ILE A 341 -23.05 -16.47 -1.46
C ILE A 341 -22.15 -15.67 -2.41
N HIS A 342 -21.59 -14.57 -1.91
CA HIS A 342 -20.53 -13.81 -2.57
C HIS A 342 -19.24 -14.01 -1.77
N ILE A 343 -18.22 -14.58 -2.40
CA ILE A 343 -16.87 -14.72 -1.82
C ILE A 343 -16.01 -13.57 -2.35
N GLY A 344 -15.36 -12.85 -1.45
CA GLY A 344 -14.42 -11.75 -1.76
C GLY A 344 -12.96 -12.19 -1.78
N MET A 345 -12.63 -13.34 -1.17
CA MET A 345 -11.31 -13.97 -1.28
C MET A 345 -11.42 -15.48 -1.15
N LEU A 346 -10.79 -16.22 -2.05
CA LEU A 346 -10.41 -17.62 -1.87
C LEU A 346 -8.88 -17.71 -1.93
N GLY A 347 -8.28 -18.30 -0.90
CA GLY A 347 -6.85 -18.58 -0.82
C GLY A 347 -6.57 -20.08 -0.67
N PHE A 348 -5.44 -20.52 -1.21
CA PHE A 348 -4.87 -21.86 -1.02
C PHE A 348 -3.36 -21.73 -0.81
N SER A 349 -2.81 -22.55 0.07
CA SER A 349 -1.37 -22.63 0.34
C SER A 349 -1.00 -24.08 0.68
N GLY A 350 0.21 -24.51 0.34
CA GLY A 350 0.69 -25.84 0.73
C GLY A 350 2.21 -26.01 0.55
N HIS A 351 2.84 -26.81 1.41
CA HIS A 351 4.26 -27.12 1.26
C HIS A 351 4.46 -28.26 0.24
N PHE A 352 5.53 -28.20 -0.55
CA PHE A 352 5.83 -29.19 -1.59
C PHE A 352 7.25 -29.79 -1.47
N GLU A 353 7.49 -30.87 -2.20
CA GLU A 353 8.73 -31.67 -2.19
C GLU A 353 9.85 -31.10 -3.10
N GLY A 354 11.10 -31.53 -2.89
CA GLY A 354 12.26 -31.16 -3.71
C GLY A 354 12.94 -29.83 -3.31
N LYS A 355 13.83 -29.31 -4.16
CA LYS A 355 14.60 -28.08 -3.89
C LYS A 355 13.69 -26.83 -3.70
N PRO A 356 14.04 -25.89 -2.81
CA PRO A 356 13.41 -24.57 -2.73
C PRO A 356 13.42 -23.83 -4.07
N VAL A 357 12.44 -22.95 -4.30
CA VAL A 357 12.31 -22.07 -5.48
C VAL A 357 11.68 -20.74 -5.06
N ARG A 358 12.04 -19.63 -5.71
CA ARG A 358 11.39 -18.31 -5.60
C ARG A 358 10.87 -17.92 -6.99
N MET A 359 9.55 -17.83 -7.17
CA MET A 359 8.92 -17.67 -8.49
C MET A 359 7.53 -17.02 -8.41
N ALA A 360 7.37 -15.86 -9.04
CA ALA A 360 6.06 -15.28 -9.36
C ALA A 360 5.45 -15.98 -10.57
N GLY A 361 4.18 -16.35 -10.52
CA GLY A 361 3.43 -16.75 -11.70
C GLY A 361 3.25 -15.61 -12.71
N LYS A 362 3.00 -15.94 -13.97
CA LYS A 362 2.67 -14.96 -15.02
C LYS A 362 1.81 -15.61 -16.08
N THR A 363 0.80 -14.86 -16.54
CA THR A 363 -0.08 -15.26 -17.65
C THR A 363 0.06 -14.27 -18.80
N ARG A 364 0.30 -14.79 -20.01
CA ARG A 364 0.23 -14.05 -21.27
C ARG A 364 -0.88 -14.67 -22.10
N PHE A 365 -1.92 -13.91 -22.42
CA PHE A 365 -3.00 -14.36 -23.30
C PHE A 365 -2.72 -13.89 -24.72
N VAL A 366 -2.61 -14.84 -25.65
CA VAL A 366 -2.46 -14.56 -27.08
C VAL A 366 -3.75 -14.83 -27.83
N GLU A 367 -4.05 -14.00 -28.83
CA GLU A 367 -5.20 -14.14 -29.70
C GLU A 367 -5.04 -15.35 -30.62
N LYS A 368 -5.94 -16.32 -30.51
CA LYS A 368 -5.88 -17.60 -31.23
C LYS A 368 -5.89 -17.46 -32.76
N ALA A 369 -6.44 -16.35 -33.28
CA ALA A 369 -6.55 -16.08 -34.71
C ALA A 369 -5.37 -15.29 -35.31
N THR A 370 -4.58 -14.59 -34.49
CA THR A 370 -3.56 -13.63 -34.97
C THR A 370 -2.17 -13.85 -34.35
N GLY A 371 -2.07 -14.59 -33.24
CA GLY A 371 -0.84 -14.72 -32.44
C GLY A 371 -0.46 -13.46 -31.65
N ALA A 372 -1.25 -12.38 -31.74
CA ALA A 372 -0.97 -11.12 -31.04
C ALA A 372 -1.22 -11.26 -29.53
N VAL A 373 -0.47 -10.52 -28.72
CA VAL A 373 -0.72 -10.46 -27.27
C VAL A 373 -1.99 -9.65 -27.02
N PHE A 374 -3.01 -10.29 -26.46
CA PHE A 374 -4.24 -9.63 -26.06
C PHE A 374 -4.05 -8.86 -24.75
N LEU A 375 -3.56 -9.57 -23.73
CA LEU A 375 -3.37 -9.11 -22.36
C LEU A 375 -2.24 -9.91 -21.71
N GLU A 376 -1.41 -9.25 -20.92
CA GLU A 376 -0.40 -9.90 -20.07
C GLU A 376 -0.61 -9.48 -18.61
N ALA A 377 -0.50 -10.45 -17.71
CA ALA A 377 -0.70 -10.27 -16.27
C ALA A 377 0.37 -11.08 -15.51
N GLY A 378 1.39 -10.40 -14.99
CA GLY A 378 2.27 -10.96 -13.97
C GLY A 378 1.50 -11.10 -12.65
N SER A 379 1.82 -12.11 -11.84
CA SER A 379 1.54 -12.05 -10.41
C SER A 379 2.50 -11.00 -9.82
N LEU A 380 1.99 -9.94 -9.20
CA LEU A 380 2.82 -8.94 -8.50
C LEU A 380 2.95 -9.33 -7.03
N ASP A 381 4.18 -9.48 -6.56
CA ASP A 381 4.52 -9.79 -5.16
C ASP A 381 5.99 -9.45 -4.91
N TYR A 382 6.21 -8.53 -3.97
CA TYR A 382 7.50 -8.02 -3.56
C TYR A 382 8.52 -9.10 -3.16
N ARG A 383 8.06 -10.30 -2.77
CA ARG A 383 8.90 -11.45 -2.40
C ARG A 383 9.54 -12.15 -3.60
N VAL A 384 9.14 -11.81 -4.83
CA VAL A 384 9.51 -12.48 -6.10
C VAL A 384 9.76 -11.51 -7.26
N ASP A 385 9.71 -10.20 -7.01
CA ASP A 385 10.18 -9.16 -7.93
C ASP A 385 11.71 -9.22 -8.10
N THR A 386 12.21 -9.08 -9.33
CA THR A 386 13.62 -8.74 -9.59
C THR A 386 13.81 -7.23 -9.50
N PHE A 387 14.79 -6.75 -8.70
CA PHE A 387 15.03 -5.32 -8.48
C PHE A 387 16.52 -5.02 -8.26
N GLY A 388 16.86 -3.72 -8.24
CA GLY A 388 18.24 -3.26 -8.07
C GLY A 388 19.04 -3.22 -9.37
N GLU A 389 20.31 -2.81 -9.25
CA GLU A 389 21.23 -2.62 -10.39
C GLU A 389 22.64 -3.09 -10.03
N ARG A 390 23.27 -3.88 -10.91
CA ARG A 390 24.62 -4.42 -10.71
C ARG A 390 25.70 -3.37 -10.95
N LEU A 391 26.74 -3.42 -10.13
CA LEU A 391 27.86 -2.48 -10.12
C LEU A 391 29.06 -3.07 -10.88
N PRO A 392 29.84 -2.25 -11.61
CA PRO A 392 30.93 -2.74 -12.46
C PRO A 392 32.12 -3.33 -11.68
N GLU A 393 32.22 -3.08 -10.38
CA GLU A 393 33.25 -3.64 -9.47
C GLU A 393 33.02 -5.12 -9.11
N SER A 394 32.02 -5.78 -9.70
CA SER A 394 31.79 -7.22 -9.54
C SER A 394 33.00 -8.03 -10.08
N ALA A 395 33.75 -8.69 -9.18
CA ALA A 395 35.05 -9.30 -9.47
C ALA A 395 35.30 -10.58 -8.67
N ASP A 396 36.26 -11.41 -9.07
CA ASP A 396 36.74 -12.61 -8.33
C ASP A 396 35.64 -13.62 -7.90
N GLY A 397 34.49 -13.65 -8.57
CA GLY A 397 33.34 -14.46 -8.15
C GLY A 397 32.54 -13.82 -7.00
N ILE A 398 32.52 -12.49 -6.92
CA ILE A 398 31.68 -11.69 -6.04
C ILE A 398 30.89 -10.71 -6.91
N GLN A 399 29.57 -10.86 -6.93
CA GLN A 399 28.70 -9.88 -7.57
C GLN A 399 28.35 -8.77 -6.57
N LEU A 400 28.54 -7.52 -7.00
CA LEU A 400 28.18 -6.32 -6.24
C LEU A 400 27.01 -5.62 -6.93
N TRP A 401 25.98 -5.26 -6.19
CA TRP A 401 24.81 -4.59 -6.72
C TRP A 401 24.16 -3.65 -5.69
N ARG A 402 23.38 -2.68 -6.16
CA ARG A 402 22.66 -1.73 -5.31
C ARG A 402 21.16 -1.97 -5.33
N ALA A 403 20.49 -1.62 -4.23
CA ALA A 403 19.03 -1.57 -4.13
C ALA A 403 18.56 -0.31 -3.38
N SER A 404 17.31 0.08 -3.57
CA SER A 404 16.64 1.11 -2.76
C SER A 404 16.45 0.64 -1.31
N SER A 405 16.51 1.56 -0.34
CA SER A 405 16.09 1.34 1.06
C SER A 405 14.72 0.65 1.17
N GLY A 406 13.75 0.98 0.31
CA GLY A 406 12.40 0.40 0.33
C GLY A 406 12.28 -1.08 -0.05
N ARG A 407 13.36 -1.79 -0.36
CA ARG A 407 13.36 -3.23 -0.67
C ARG A 407 13.96 -4.03 0.49
N LYS A 408 13.30 -5.12 0.88
CA LYS A 408 13.89 -6.15 1.75
C LYS A 408 14.67 -7.12 0.87
N VAL A 409 15.99 -7.16 1.01
CA VAL A 409 16.83 -8.10 0.24
C VAL A 409 16.80 -9.45 0.93
N MET A 410 16.16 -10.44 0.30
CA MET A 410 16.17 -11.81 0.79
C MET A 410 17.52 -12.48 0.51
N ARG A 411 17.90 -13.50 1.31
CA ARG A 411 19.16 -14.24 1.12
C ARG A 411 19.31 -14.84 -0.27
N ASP A 412 18.22 -15.24 -0.90
CA ASP A 412 18.13 -15.80 -2.25
C ASP A 412 17.64 -14.79 -3.30
N ALA A 413 17.78 -13.49 -3.04
CA ALA A 413 17.51 -12.45 -4.04
C ALA A 413 18.49 -12.55 -5.23
N GLU A 414 17.94 -12.63 -6.43
CA GLU A 414 18.69 -12.75 -7.70
C GLU A 414 19.53 -11.50 -7.99
N VAL A 415 20.76 -11.70 -8.49
CA VAL A 415 21.63 -10.59 -8.91
C VAL A 415 21.02 -9.91 -10.15
N PRO A 416 20.77 -8.59 -10.12
CA PRO A 416 20.08 -7.89 -11.20
C PRO A 416 20.88 -7.82 -12.51
N SER A 417 20.16 -7.84 -13.63
CA SER A 417 20.70 -7.68 -14.99
C SER A 417 20.84 -6.22 -15.42
N ALA A 418 20.07 -5.31 -14.82
CA ALA A 418 20.27 -3.86 -14.95
C ALA A 418 21.60 -3.45 -14.29
N THR A 419 22.18 -2.32 -14.69
CA THR A 419 23.51 -1.88 -14.25
C THR A 419 23.56 -0.40 -13.86
N ALA A 420 24.26 -0.08 -12.78
CA ALA A 420 24.50 1.28 -12.30
C ALA A 420 26.00 1.56 -12.14
N GLY A 421 26.41 2.82 -12.29
CA GLY A 421 27.81 3.23 -12.16
C GLY A 421 28.28 3.55 -10.74
N ALA A 422 27.37 3.57 -9.75
CA ALA A 422 27.66 3.92 -8.36
C ALA A 422 26.51 3.49 -7.43
N VAL A 423 26.79 3.33 -6.14
CA VAL A 423 25.75 3.46 -5.09
C VAL A 423 25.36 4.94 -5.01
N THR A 424 24.06 5.25 -4.98
CA THR A 424 23.57 6.64 -4.99
C THR A 424 22.50 6.85 -3.93
N VAL A 425 22.59 7.94 -3.18
CA VAL A 425 21.53 8.44 -2.28
C VAL A 425 21.12 9.84 -2.73
N LYS A 426 19.81 10.16 -2.69
CA LYS A 426 19.26 11.49 -3.04
C LYS A 426 18.46 12.04 -1.86
N THR A 427 18.80 13.21 -1.35
CA THR A 427 18.25 13.73 -0.10
C THR A 427 18.34 15.25 0.00
N ALA A 428 17.55 15.88 0.85
CA ALA A 428 17.72 17.28 1.24
C ALA A 428 18.84 17.42 2.28
N ALA A 429 19.24 18.65 2.58
CA ALA A 429 20.01 18.89 3.81
C ALA A 429 19.10 18.69 5.04
N ASN A 430 19.66 18.22 6.16
CA ASN A 430 18.96 17.81 7.39
C ASN A 430 18.09 16.54 7.29
N GLU A 431 17.99 15.90 6.12
CA GLU A 431 17.17 14.72 5.87
C GLU A 431 18.02 13.43 5.84
N ALA A 432 17.47 12.32 6.34
CA ALA A 432 18.17 11.03 6.37
C ALA A 432 17.55 10.02 5.38
N GLU A 433 18.17 9.82 4.22
CA GLU A 433 17.77 8.81 3.22
C GLU A 433 18.85 7.71 3.11
N ALA A 434 18.50 6.54 2.61
CA ALA A 434 19.42 5.40 2.51
C ALA A 434 19.39 4.68 1.16
N ALA A 435 20.47 3.96 0.87
CA ALA A 435 20.54 2.97 -0.21
C ALA A 435 21.25 1.71 0.30
N GLN A 436 21.07 0.58 -0.36
CA GLN A 436 21.75 -0.67 -0.02
C GLN A 436 22.88 -0.98 -0.99
N LEU A 437 24.00 -1.49 -0.46
CA LEU A 437 25.04 -2.18 -1.22
C LEU A 437 24.99 -3.66 -0.85
N VAL A 438 24.73 -4.52 -1.82
CA VAL A 438 24.57 -5.97 -1.64
C VAL A 438 25.79 -6.69 -2.18
N VAL A 439 26.29 -7.63 -1.38
CA VAL A 439 27.40 -8.52 -1.71
C VAL A 439 26.85 -9.93 -1.90
N THR A 440 26.93 -10.49 -3.10
CA THR A 440 26.49 -11.86 -3.41
C THR A 440 27.70 -12.66 -3.93
N PRO A 441 28.43 -13.39 -3.06
CA PRO A 441 29.62 -14.13 -3.46
C PRO A 441 29.26 -15.55 -3.96
N GLU A 442 30.09 -16.12 -4.82
CA GLU A 442 29.95 -17.50 -5.33
C GLU A 442 30.52 -18.55 -4.34
N ARG A 443 31.25 -18.10 -3.31
CA ARG A 443 31.87 -18.90 -2.25
C ARG A 443 31.70 -18.24 -0.90
N ASP A 444 31.83 -19.00 0.18
CA ASP A 444 31.84 -18.45 1.54
C ASP A 444 33.01 -17.46 1.74
N LEU A 445 32.70 -16.33 2.37
CA LEU A 445 33.64 -15.32 2.86
C LEU A 445 33.52 -15.28 4.38
N GLN A 446 34.64 -15.29 5.10
CA GLN A 446 34.65 -15.30 6.56
C GLN A 446 34.35 -13.91 7.14
N ASP A 447 35.05 -12.88 6.62
CA ASP A 447 34.99 -11.44 6.93
C ASP A 447 34.40 -10.63 5.75
N VAL A 448 33.35 -9.81 5.93
CA VAL A 448 32.92 -8.79 4.94
C VAL A 448 32.50 -7.51 5.66
N ARG A 449 33.09 -6.38 5.26
CA ARG A 449 32.86 -5.03 5.83
C ARG A 449 32.96 -3.95 4.77
N LEU A 450 32.33 -2.81 5.02
CA LEU A 450 32.39 -1.59 4.21
C LEU A 450 33.05 -0.45 4.97
N GLU A 451 33.74 0.45 4.27
CA GLU A 451 34.33 1.67 4.82
C GLU A 451 34.18 2.81 3.80
N VAL A 452 33.87 4.03 4.24
CA VAL A 452 33.86 5.19 3.34
C VAL A 452 35.29 5.69 3.19
N GLU A 453 35.82 5.69 1.96
CA GLU A 453 37.24 6.02 1.67
C GLU A 453 37.65 7.42 2.18
N GLY A 454 36.71 8.36 2.23
CA GLY A 454 36.91 9.68 2.82
C GLY A 454 35.70 10.60 2.67
N PRO A 455 35.76 11.83 3.22
CA PRO A 455 34.68 12.82 3.14
C PRO A 455 34.22 13.07 1.70
N LEU A 456 32.91 13.17 1.49
CA LEU A 456 32.36 13.27 0.14
C LEU A 456 32.57 14.68 -0.42
N THR A 457 33.07 14.77 -1.64
CA THR A 457 33.46 16.05 -2.27
C THR A 457 32.62 16.38 -3.49
N ALA A 458 32.21 17.65 -3.61
CA ALA A 458 31.58 18.18 -4.81
C ALA A 458 32.57 19.03 -5.60
N LYS A 459 32.67 18.79 -6.92
CA LYS A 459 33.61 19.48 -7.82
C LYS A 459 32.94 20.73 -8.41
N ARG A 460 33.24 21.93 -7.88
CA ARG A 460 32.69 23.20 -8.37
C ARG A 460 33.83 24.14 -8.80
N TRP A 461 33.79 24.62 -10.05
CA TRP A 461 34.79 25.55 -10.64
C TRP A 461 36.27 25.13 -10.48
N GLY A 462 36.55 23.82 -10.37
CA GLY A 462 37.91 23.29 -10.15
C GLY A 462 38.48 23.47 -8.74
N VAL A 463 37.74 24.09 -7.81
CA VAL A 463 38.17 24.31 -6.42
C VAL A 463 37.45 23.33 -5.49
N PHE A 464 38.22 22.53 -4.76
CA PHE A 464 37.68 21.67 -3.71
C PHE A 464 37.28 22.53 -2.50
N LYS A 465 35.98 22.68 -2.23
CA LYS A 465 35.52 23.19 -0.93
C LYS A 465 35.80 22.11 0.13
N LYS A 466 36.62 22.47 1.12
CA LYS A 466 37.08 21.58 2.20
C LYS A 466 35.92 21.23 3.14
N GLY A 467 35.69 19.94 3.40
CA GLY A 467 34.69 19.43 4.35
C GLY A 467 33.25 19.79 3.97
N ALA A 468 32.65 19.04 3.04
CA ALA A 468 31.34 19.39 2.48
C ALA A 468 30.21 18.40 2.82
N ILE A 469 30.51 17.10 2.87
CA ILE A 469 29.82 16.11 3.71
C ILE A 469 30.92 15.26 4.36
N ASP A 470 30.90 15.12 5.69
CA ASP A 470 31.91 14.33 6.41
C ASP A 470 31.54 12.84 6.45
N VAL A 471 32.52 11.95 6.71
CA VAL A 471 32.25 10.50 6.86
C VAL A 471 31.33 10.20 8.03
N SER A 472 31.32 11.04 9.09
CA SER A 472 30.39 10.92 10.22
C SER A 472 28.92 11.20 9.88
N ALA A 473 28.62 11.72 8.69
CA ALA A 473 27.26 11.85 8.16
C ALA A 473 26.76 10.58 7.45
N VAL A 474 27.57 9.51 7.39
CA VAL A 474 27.24 8.22 6.76
C VAL A 474 27.26 7.12 7.82
N GLU A 475 26.13 6.45 8.01
CA GLU A 475 26.03 5.26 8.87
C GLU A 475 25.99 3.99 8.01
N ILE A 476 26.85 3.02 8.36
CA ILE A 476 26.89 1.70 7.73
C ILE A 476 26.29 0.69 8.72
N LEU A 477 25.09 0.21 8.39
CA LEU A 477 24.36 -0.81 9.14
C LEU A 477 24.29 -2.10 8.30
N ARG A 478 23.98 -3.24 8.91
CA ARG A 478 23.68 -4.49 8.18
C ARG A 478 22.22 -4.86 8.32
N GLU A 479 21.63 -5.50 7.32
CA GLU A 479 20.37 -6.21 7.56
C GLU A 479 20.64 -7.51 8.33
N HIS A 480 20.08 -7.62 9.53
CA HIS A 480 20.06 -8.86 10.29
C HIS A 480 18.75 -9.60 10.01
N TYR A 481 18.89 -10.83 9.51
CA TYR A 481 17.77 -11.69 9.18
C TYR A 481 17.21 -12.42 10.40
N LEU A 482 15.89 -12.47 10.53
CA LEU A 482 15.15 -13.17 11.58
C LEU A 482 14.35 -14.34 10.99
N ASP A 483 14.40 -15.50 11.65
CA ASP A 483 13.70 -16.71 11.17
C ASP A 483 12.20 -16.67 11.50
N ILE A 484 11.37 -16.34 10.50
CA ILE A 484 9.91 -16.28 10.63
C ILE A 484 9.35 -17.70 10.61
N THR A 485 9.10 -18.27 11.80
CA THR A 485 8.52 -19.62 11.95
C THR A 485 6.99 -19.61 12.03
N ILE A 486 6.39 -18.47 12.39
CA ILE A 486 4.95 -18.20 12.38
C ILE A 486 4.73 -16.96 11.51
N THR A 487 4.01 -17.06 10.41
CA THR A 487 3.65 -15.90 9.59
C THR A 487 2.56 -15.06 10.26
N THR A 488 2.63 -13.74 10.10
CA THR A 488 1.58 -12.81 10.54
C THR A 488 0.24 -13.19 9.89
N ASP A 489 0.23 -13.28 8.56
CA ASP A 489 -0.94 -13.58 7.73
C ASP A 489 -0.51 -14.19 6.37
N GLN A 490 -1.23 -13.89 5.28
CA GLN A 490 -0.93 -14.36 3.91
C GLN A 490 0.12 -13.53 3.13
N LEU A 491 0.43 -12.28 3.55
CA LEU A 491 1.59 -11.53 3.02
C LEU A 491 2.89 -12.12 3.56
N GLY A 492 2.87 -12.67 4.76
CA GLY A 492 3.98 -13.42 5.33
C GLY A 492 4.37 -14.69 4.56
N THR A 493 5.63 -15.09 4.68
CA THR A 493 6.09 -16.46 4.36
C THR A 493 7.12 -16.89 5.39
N ARG A 494 7.18 -18.20 5.68
CA ARG A 494 8.21 -18.77 6.56
C ARG A 494 9.56 -18.74 5.85
N ASP A 495 10.43 -17.84 6.27
CA ASP A 495 11.72 -17.56 5.64
C ASP A 495 12.64 -16.83 6.63
N ALA A 496 13.89 -16.58 6.25
CA ALA A 496 14.77 -15.65 6.96
C ALA A 496 14.53 -14.22 6.43
N TRP A 497 13.91 -13.36 7.23
CA TRP A 497 13.49 -12.01 6.83
C TRP A 497 14.41 -10.91 7.38
N PRO A 498 14.92 -9.99 6.56
CA PRO A 498 15.68 -8.84 7.06
C PRO A 498 14.74 -7.84 7.77
N ASP A 499 15.16 -7.34 8.93
CA ASP A 499 14.51 -6.18 9.55
C ASP A 499 15.43 -5.39 10.49
N ALA A 500 16.08 -6.04 11.46
CA ALA A 500 16.94 -5.33 12.40
C ALA A 500 18.21 -4.80 11.71
N LEU A 501 18.61 -3.56 12.03
CA LEU A 501 19.73 -2.85 11.40
C LEU A 501 20.85 -2.54 12.41
N PRO A 502 21.58 -3.56 12.94
CA PRO A 502 22.72 -3.31 13.81
C PRO A 502 23.85 -2.56 13.06
N PRO A 503 24.55 -1.64 13.74
CA PRO A 503 25.79 -1.04 13.23
C PRO A 503 26.84 -2.07 12.86
N GLN A 504 27.81 -1.66 12.04
CA GLN A 504 28.80 -2.57 11.49
C GLN A 504 29.73 -3.21 12.56
N ASP A 505 29.94 -2.54 13.68
CA ASP A 505 31.09 -2.77 14.57
C ASP A 505 31.09 -4.10 15.35
N GLY A 506 32.28 -4.51 15.80
CA GLY A 506 32.43 -5.43 16.93
C GLY A 506 32.37 -6.95 16.65
N GLY A 507 32.55 -7.42 15.41
CA GLY A 507 32.55 -8.88 15.14
C GLY A 507 33.14 -9.28 13.78
N LEU A 508 33.14 -10.59 13.51
CA LEU A 508 33.31 -11.18 12.17
C LEU A 508 31.93 -11.40 11.53
N TRP A 509 31.81 -11.07 10.26
CA TRP A 509 30.54 -11.06 9.52
C TRP A 509 30.62 -11.83 8.21
N PRO A 510 30.32 -13.14 8.23
CA PRO A 510 30.46 -13.99 7.05
C PRO A 510 29.33 -13.76 6.04
N ALA A 511 29.68 -13.79 4.76
CA ALA A 511 28.76 -13.87 3.63
C ALA A 511 28.88 -15.26 3.01
N ARG A 512 27.75 -15.93 2.72
CA ARG A 512 27.76 -17.31 2.21
C ARG A 512 27.73 -17.38 0.70
N GLY A 513 28.34 -18.43 0.14
CA GLY A 513 28.30 -18.72 -1.28
C GLY A 513 26.87 -18.92 -1.78
N GLY A 514 26.44 -18.06 -2.69
CA GLY A 514 25.07 -18.02 -3.23
C GLY A 514 24.05 -17.26 -2.39
N GLU A 515 24.43 -16.65 -1.26
CA GLU A 515 23.52 -15.80 -0.46
C GLU A 515 23.84 -14.30 -0.63
N SER A 516 22.80 -13.50 -0.88
CA SER A 516 22.86 -12.04 -0.96
C SER A 516 22.96 -11.42 0.45
N THR A 517 24.04 -10.68 0.69
CA THR A 517 24.38 -10.04 1.97
C THR A 517 24.29 -8.50 1.84
N PRO A 518 23.17 -7.87 2.25
CA PRO A 518 22.96 -6.43 2.13
C PRO A 518 23.58 -5.62 3.30
N PHE A 519 24.17 -4.48 2.94
CA PHE A 519 24.59 -3.42 3.84
C PHE A 519 23.76 -2.16 3.56
N TRP A 520 23.26 -1.54 4.63
CA TRP A 520 22.40 -0.36 4.59
C TRP A 520 23.25 0.90 4.80
N ILE A 521 23.31 1.75 3.76
CA ILE A 521 24.12 2.98 3.71
C ILE A 521 23.18 4.17 3.90
N LYS A 522 23.03 4.63 5.14
CA LYS A 522 22.20 5.80 5.48
C LYS A 522 23.06 7.06 5.48
N VAL A 523 22.53 8.16 4.92
CA VAL A 523 23.23 9.44 4.85
C VAL A 523 22.33 10.57 5.36
N LYS A 524 22.83 11.36 6.32
CA LYS A 524 22.16 12.59 6.80
C LYS A 524 23.06 13.81 6.61
N PRO A 525 23.01 14.51 5.46
CA PRO A 525 23.82 15.70 5.24
C PRO A 525 23.47 16.81 6.25
N PRO A 526 24.44 17.47 6.88
CA PRO A 526 24.17 18.52 7.86
C PRO A 526 23.33 19.68 7.31
N LYS A 527 22.68 20.44 8.20
CA LYS A 527 22.03 21.71 7.84
C LYS A 527 22.94 22.65 7.05
N GLY A 528 22.36 23.37 6.11
CA GLY A 528 23.07 24.27 5.21
C GLY A 528 24.01 23.57 4.21
N THR A 529 23.99 22.23 4.08
CA THR A 529 24.73 21.53 3.00
C THR A 529 24.22 22.03 1.64
N PRO A 530 25.08 22.58 0.76
CA PRO A 530 24.63 23.13 -0.51
C PRO A 530 24.11 22.08 -1.50
N LYS A 531 23.23 22.50 -2.42
CA LYS A 531 22.82 21.72 -3.59
C LYS A 531 24.02 21.21 -4.39
N GLY A 532 24.02 19.93 -4.74
CA GLY A 532 25.01 19.34 -5.66
C GLY A 532 25.23 17.84 -5.47
N VAL A 533 26.04 17.24 -6.37
CA VAL A 533 26.43 15.83 -6.29
C VAL A 533 27.82 15.69 -5.68
N TYR A 534 27.87 15.05 -4.53
CA TYR A 534 29.04 14.75 -3.71
C TYR A 534 29.53 13.33 -3.97
N ARG A 535 30.84 13.11 -3.98
CA ARG A 535 31.45 11.84 -4.40
C ARG A 535 32.52 11.33 -3.43
N SER A 536 32.53 10.03 -3.21
CA SER A 536 33.57 9.25 -2.51
C SER A 536 33.56 7.80 -3.05
N ALA A 537 34.05 6.84 -2.28
CA ALA A 537 33.92 5.41 -2.56
C ALA A 537 33.60 4.60 -1.30
N LEU A 538 32.93 3.47 -1.49
CA LEU A 538 32.73 2.42 -0.48
C LEU A 538 33.77 1.31 -0.73
N LEU A 539 34.62 1.07 0.27
CA LEU A 539 35.65 0.04 0.27
C LEU A 539 35.05 -1.26 0.81
N VAL A 540 34.73 -2.21 -0.07
CA VAL A 540 34.28 -3.56 0.30
C VAL A 540 35.51 -4.38 0.71
N LYS A 541 35.80 -4.40 2.00
CA LYS A 541 36.89 -5.16 2.63
C LYS A 541 36.41 -6.57 2.93
N TYR A 542 37.15 -7.60 2.50
CA TYR A 542 36.75 -8.98 2.72
C TYR A 542 37.91 -9.96 2.93
N LYS A 543 37.61 -11.08 3.60
CA LYS A 543 38.53 -12.20 3.85
C LYS A 543 37.89 -13.53 3.49
N GLU A 544 38.61 -14.35 2.73
CA GLU A 544 38.17 -15.68 2.29
C GLU A 544 38.40 -16.74 3.39
N SER A 545 39.39 -16.51 4.27
CA SER A 545 39.68 -17.32 5.45
C SER A 545 40.49 -16.54 6.49
N GLU A 546 40.67 -17.10 7.69
CA GLU A 546 41.32 -16.40 8.79
C GLU A 546 42.79 -16.05 8.49
N ALA A 547 43.47 -16.96 7.80
CA ALA A 547 44.85 -16.80 7.33
C ALA A 547 44.96 -16.07 5.97
N SER A 548 43.85 -15.75 5.29
CA SER A 548 43.91 -14.96 4.06
C SER A 548 44.25 -13.49 4.32
N ALA A 549 44.88 -12.84 3.36
CA ALA A 549 45.02 -11.38 3.36
C ALA A 549 43.67 -10.72 3.08
N GLU A 550 43.44 -9.55 3.67
CA GLU A 550 42.26 -8.73 3.34
C GLU A 550 42.34 -8.25 1.89
N LYS A 551 41.27 -8.47 1.14
CA LYS A 551 41.06 -7.98 -0.23
C LYS A 551 40.07 -6.80 -0.19
N VAL A 552 40.17 -5.88 -1.15
CA VAL A 552 39.32 -4.67 -1.19
C VAL A 552 38.79 -4.43 -2.60
N LEU A 553 37.46 -4.27 -2.74
CA LEU A 553 36.81 -3.74 -3.95
C LEU A 553 36.36 -2.30 -3.69
N ARG A 554 36.55 -1.38 -4.65
CA ARG A 554 36.36 0.07 -4.46
C ARG A 554 35.16 0.59 -5.25
N VAL A 555 33.97 0.48 -4.66
CA VAL A 555 32.68 0.85 -5.28
C VAL A 555 32.49 2.38 -5.30
N PRO A 556 32.19 3.01 -6.44
CA PRO A 556 31.84 4.43 -6.50
C PRO A 556 30.60 4.76 -5.67
N PHE A 557 30.64 5.88 -4.94
CA PHE A 557 29.56 6.32 -4.06
C PHE A 557 29.23 7.79 -4.29
N GLU A 558 27.96 8.09 -4.57
CA GLU A 558 27.45 9.43 -4.84
C GLU A 558 26.30 9.81 -3.89
N VAL A 559 26.28 11.06 -3.46
CA VAL A 559 25.16 11.65 -2.70
C VAL A 559 24.73 12.93 -3.41
N GLU A 560 23.50 12.97 -3.89
CA GLU A 560 22.87 14.16 -4.46
C GLU A 560 22.09 14.89 -3.36
N VAL A 561 22.48 16.14 -3.10
CA VAL A 561 21.80 17.03 -2.13
C VAL A 561 20.93 18.03 -2.88
N PHE A 562 19.66 18.11 -2.52
CA PHE A 562 18.69 19.06 -3.09
C PHE A 562 18.93 20.50 -2.59
N GLY A 563 18.31 21.48 -3.25
CA GLY A 563 18.41 22.92 -3.00
C GLY A 563 17.56 23.48 -1.86
N PHE A 564 17.09 22.62 -0.97
CA PHE A 564 16.37 22.97 0.26
C PHE A 564 16.87 22.09 1.41
N GLU A 565 16.45 22.45 2.63
CA GLU A 565 16.68 21.66 3.83
C GLU A 565 15.36 21.38 4.54
N LEU A 566 15.25 20.24 5.22
CA LEU A 566 14.09 19.92 6.04
C LEU A 566 14.12 20.68 7.39
N PRO A 567 12.95 21.05 7.94
CA PRO A 567 12.84 21.59 9.29
C PRO A 567 13.27 20.56 10.34
N ASP A 568 13.49 20.99 11.59
CA ASP A 568 13.72 20.06 12.71
C ASP A 568 12.42 19.47 13.26
N GLU A 569 11.29 20.17 13.09
CA GLU A 569 9.96 19.71 13.47
C GLU A 569 9.13 19.43 12.21
N MET A 570 8.69 18.17 12.08
CA MET A 570 7.85 17.72 10.97
C MET A 570 6.37 18.02 11.24
N THR A 571 5.61 18.25 10.16
CA THR A 571 4.20 18.70 10.21
C THR A 571 3.27 17.63 10.78
N VAL A 572 3.42 16.37 10.36
CA VAL A 572 2.57 15.25 10.84
C VAL A 572 2.91 14.89 12.28
N LYS A 573 1.90 14.82 13.15
CA LYS A 573 2.09 14.54 14.59
C LYS A 573 2.41 13.07 14.83
N THR A 574 3.40 12.78 15.68
CA THR A 574 3.96 11.42 15.85
C THR A 574 3.92 10.88 17.30
N PRO A 575 2.78 10.89 18.01
CA PRO A 575 2.70 10.41 19.40
C PRO A 575 2.85 8.88 19.49
N PHE A 576 3.99 8.40 19.96
CA PHE A 576 4.32 6.96 20.00
C PHE A 576 4.55 6.49 21.45
N GLY A 577 3.98 5.35 21.84
CA GLY A 577 4.16 4.83 23.20
C GLY A 577 5.58 4.31 23.48
N ILE A 578 6.08 4.49 24.70
CA ILE A 578 7.35 3.90 25.14
C ILE A 578 7.25 3.35 26.58
N ASN A 579 7.93 2.23 26.85
CA ASN A 579 7.99 1.63 28.18
C ASN A 579 9.45 1.51 28.64
N TYR A 580 9.92 2.53 29.35
CA TYR A 580 11.29 2.57 29.89
C TYR A 580 11.60 1.42 30.86
N ASN A 581 10.61 0.82 31.54
CA ASN A 581 10.88 -0.33 32.42
C ASN A 581 11.27 -1.59 31.63
N THR A 582 10.73 -1.79 30.42
CA THR A 582 11.21 -2.84 29.50
C THR A 582 12.66 -2.58 29.11
N ILE A 583 12.96 -1.34 28.74
CA ILE A 583 14.30 -0.90 28.32
C ILE A 583 15.31 -1.13 29.45
N TYR A 584 15.04 -0.60 30.65
CA TYR A 584 15.91 -0.74 31.82
C TYR A 584 16.15 -2.22 32.20
N HIS A 585 15.14 -3.08 32.08
CA HIS A 585 15.29 -4.52 32.33
C HIS A 585 16.26 -5.17 31.34
N TYR A 586 16.11 -4.90 30.04
CA TYR A 586 17.00 -5.48 29.02
C TYR A 586 18.43 -4.94 29.15
N HIS A 587 18.59 -3.65 29.44
CA HIS A 587 19.90 -3.02 29.63
C HIS A 587 20.56 -3.34 30.99
N ARG A 588 19.86 -4.03 31.91
CA ARG A 588 20.25 -4.20 33.34
C ARG A 588 20.46 -2.89 34.11
N ALA A 589 19.95 -1.77 33.59
CA ALA A 589 20.06 -0.45 34.23
C ALA A 589 19.25 -0.40 35.53
N THR A 590 19.92 -0.52 36.68
CA THR A 590 19.27 -0.63 38.00
C THR A 590 19.29 0.69 38.78
N ASN A 591 20.44 1.38 38.80
CA ASN A 591 20.61 2.66 39.48
C ASN A 591 20.05 3.85 38.64
N ALA A 592 20.01 5.05 39.22
CA ALA A 592 19.42 6.22 38.57
C ALA A 592 20.27 6.78 37.40
N ALA A 593 21.60 6.71 37.48
CA ALA A 593 22.49 7.20 36.44
C ALA A 593 22.44 6.32 35.18
N ASP A 594 22.48 4.99 35.34
CA ASP A 594 22.32 4.04 34.24
C ASP A 594 20.97 4.24 33.53
N LYS A 595 19.90 4.43 34.32
CA LYS A 595 18.55 4.66 33.79
C LYS A 595 18.46 5.96 32.99
N ALA A 596 19.01 7.06 33.51
CA ALA A 596 19.07 8.33 32.78
C ALA A 596 19.90 8.19 31.48
N ALA A 597 21.08 7.58 31.56
CA ALA A 597 21.97 7.39 30.41
C ALA A 597 21.37 6.49 29.32
N VAL A 598 20.60 5.46 29.69
CA VAL A 598 19.86 4.64 28.71
C VAL A 598 18.65 5.39 28.18
N LYS A 599 17.83 6.03 29.04
CA LYS A 599 16.66 6.80 28.59
C LYS A 599 17.03 7.86 27.56
N GLU A 600 18.09 8.61 27.81
CA GLU A 600 18.62 9.66 26.93
C GLU A 600 18.92 9.13 25.51
N ARG A 601 19.48 7.93 25.39
CA ARG A 601 19.75 7.29 24.09
C ARG A 601 18.48 6.93 23.33
N TYR A 602 17.44 6.47 24.03
CA TYR A 602 16.15 6.15 23.42
C TYR A 602 15.35 7.41 23.07
N LEU A 603 15.47 8.50 23.85
CA LEU A 603 14.95 9.81 23.46
C LEU A 603 15.65 10.30 22.18
N LYS A 604 16.99 10.32 22.15
CA LYS A 604 17.75 10.72 20.96
C LYS A 604 17.34 9.92 19.73
N PHE A 605 17.31 8.59 19.82
CA PHE A 605 16.93 7.72 18.70
C PHE A 605 15.52 7.99 18.15
N LEU A 606 14.55 8.34 19.00
CA LEU A 606 13.21 8.71 18.53
C LEU A 606 13.19 10.11 17.91
N GLY A 607 13.88 11.09 18.50
CA GLY A 607 14.05 12.43 17.92
C GLY A 607 14.78 12.41 16.57
N ASP A 608 15.83 11.60 16.43
CA ASP A 608 16.58 11.40 15.17
C ASP A 608 15.71 10.87 14.02
N ASN A 609 14.60 10.18 14.36
CA ASN A 609 13.61 9.63 13.44
C ASN A 609 12.25 10.36 13.51
N HIS A 610 12.24 11.61 14.01
CA HIS A 610 11.06 12.50 14.06
C HIS A 610 9.86 12.00 14.86
N ILE A 611 10.07 11.10 15.83
CA ILE A 611 9.02 10.47 16.64
C ILE A 611 8.93 11.12 18.03
N SER A 612 7.70 11.34 18.52
CA SER A 612 7.42 12.00 19.80
C SER A 612 6.96 10.97 20.84
N PRO A 613 7.82 10.54 21.79
CA PRO A 613 7.46 9.51 22.75
C PRO A 613 6.36 9.96 23.72
N TYR A 614 5.55 9.03 24.23
CA TYR A 614 4.80 9.20 25.46
C TYR A 614 5.06 8.06 26.46
N PRO A 615 5.45 8.37 27.72
CA PRO A 615 5.77 9.69 28.27
C PRO A 615 7.16 10.21 27.85
N ILE A 616 7.32 11.54 27.82
CA ILE A 616 8.62 12.22 27.64
C ILE A 616 9.31 12.36 29.01
N ALA A 617 8.80 13.22 29.88
CA ALA A 617 9.24 13.37 31.26
C ALA A 617 8.92 12.12 32.11
N ASP A 618 9.80 11.79 33.07
CA ASP A 618 9.46 10.88 34.18
C ASP A 618 8.75 11.64 35.31
N ALA A 619 9.06 12.94 35.45
CA ALA A 619 8.38 13.85 36.35
C ALA A 619 6.89 14.02 36.00
N GLN A 620 6.10 14.34 37.03
CA GLN A 620 4.67 14.62 36.92
C GLN A 620 4.36 15.88 37.74
N PRO A 621 3.48 16.77 37.25
CA PRO A 621 3.13 17.98 37.98
C PRO A 621 2.46 17.65 39.32
N VAL A 622 2.94 18.25 40.41
CA VAL A 622 2.49 17.90 41.77
C VAL A 622 1.41 18.87 42.24
N LEU A 623 0.16 18.40 42.27
CA LEU A 623 -1.01 19.17 42.70
C LEU A 623 -1.06 19.29 44.24
N LYS A 624 -0.81 20.49 44.76
CA LYS A 624 -0.82 20.81 46.20
C LYS A 624 -2.12 21.53 46.56
N TRP A 625 -3.15 20.74 46.88
CA TRP A 625 -4.46 21.23 47.33
C TRP A 625 -4.44 21.74 48.77
N LYS A 626 -5.14 22.84 49.04
CA LYS A 626 -5.41 23.36 50.39
C LYS A 626 -6.91 23.55 50.61
N ASN A 627 -7.34 23.46 51.88
CA ASN A 627 -8.72 23.70 52.31
C ASN A 627 -9.78 22.80 51.66
N LEU A 628 -9.47 21.52 51.39
CA LEU A 628 -10.39 20.54 50.77
C LEU A 628 -11.77 20.40 51.45
N LYS A 629 -11.90 20.80 52.73
CA LYS A 629 -13.17 20.78 53.49
C LYS A 629 -13.97 22.09 53.43
N ASP A 630 -13.40 23.16 52.90
CA ASP A 630 -14.02 24.48 52.78
C ASP A 630 -14.02 24.89 51.30
N THR A 631 -15.16 24.70 50.63
CA THR A 631 -15.30 24.95 49.19
C THR A 631 -15.14 26.43 48.82
N GLN A 632 -15.28 27.36 49.76
CA GLN A 632 -15.03 28.79 49.51
C GLN A 632 -13.54 29.11 49.56
N LYS A 633 -12.79 28.50 50.49
CA LYS A 633 -11.33 28.71 50.67
C LYS A 633 -10.43 27.71 49.93
N LEU A 634 -11.00 26.75 49.20
CA LEU A 634 -10.30 25.78 48.35
C LEU A 634 -9.30 26.47 47.41
N SER A 635 -8.03 26.08 47.48
CA SER A 635 -6.99 26.56 46.57
C SER A 635 -6.10 25.43 46.05
N LEU A 636 -5.57 25.63 44.85
CA LEU A 636 -4.61 24.75 44.17
C LEU A 636 -3.32 25.53 43.95
N MET A 637 -2.18 24.89 44.16
CA MET A 637 -0.92 25.25 43.54
C MET A 637 -0.40 24.00 42.84
N ILE A 638 0.07 24.13 41.59
CA ILE A 638 0.72 23.05 40.86
C ILE A 638 2.23 23.32 40.88
N ASP A 639 2.99 22.30 41.25
CA ASP A 639 4.45 22.32 41.14
C ASP A 639 4.86 21.74 39.79
N TRP A 640 5.33 22.62 38.90
CA TRP A 640 5.73 22.28 37.54
C TRP A 640 7.24 22.07 37.39
N GLU A 641 8.07 22.51 38.34
CA GLU A 641 9.52 22.78 38.13
C GLU A 641 10.29 21.60 37.50
N LYS A 642 10.06 20.38 38.00
CA LYS A 642 10.74 19.18 37.48
C LYS A 642 10.14 18.69 36.15
N PHE A 643 8.83 18.85 35.95
CA PHE A 643 8.16 18.48 34.70
C PHE A 643 8.58 19.42 33.58
N ASP A 644 8.54 20.73 33.82
CA ASP A 644 8.91 21.75 32.85
C ASP A 644 10.34 21.56 32.37
N ARG A 645 11.32 21.40 33.26
CA ARG A 645 12.72 21.16 32.89
C ARG A 645 12.89 19.91 32.02
N GLU A 646 12.34 18.77 32.43
CA GLU A 646 12.43 17.52 31.65
C GLU A 646 11.72 17.62 30.28
N MET A 647 10.70 18.48 30.15
CA MET A 647 10.00 18.74 28.90
C MET A 647 10.73 19.76 28.01
N GLU A 648 11.27 20.84 28.58
CA GLU A 648 12.05 21.87 27.89
C GLU A 648 13.33 21.31 27.30
N ASP A 649 14.13 20.61 28.12
CA ASP A 649 15.36 19.95 27.68
C ASP A 649 15.09 18.97 26.52
N ALA A 650 14.00 18.21 26.61
CA ALA A 650 13.62 17.23 25.61
C ALA A 650 13.07 17.86 24.31
N ILE A 651 12.18 18.86 24.39
CA ILE A 651 11.61 19.52 23.20
C ILE A 651 12.69 20.34 22.48
N ALA A 652 13.56 21.05 23.21
CA ALA A 652 14.61 21.87 22.61
C ALA A 652 15.69 21.03 21.91
N LYS A 653 15.94 19.80 22.38
CA LYS A 653 16.99 18.90 21.87
C LYS A 653 16.49 17.88 20.83
N TYR A 654 15.23 17.46 20.92
CA TYR A 654 14.66 16.38 20.09
C TYR A 654 13.45 16.82 19.27
N HIS A 655 13.09 18.11 19.30
CA HIS A 655 12.12 18.77 18.41
C HIS A 655 10.73 18.14 18.38
N TYR A 656 10.35 17.44 19.46
CA TYR A 656 9.10 16.70 19.56
C TYR A 656 7.86 17.56 19.27
N ASN A 657 6.96 17.01 18.46
CA ASN A 657 5.83 17.72 17.87
C ASN A 657 4.47 17.39 18.51
N ALA A 658 4.40 16.32 19.32
CA ALA A 658 3.20 15.88 20.02
C ALA A 658 3.48 15.59 21.51
N ILE A 659 2.65 16.13 22.41
CA ILE A 659 2.82 16.03 23.87
C ILE A 659 1.54 15.45 24.49
N LYS A 660 1.65 14.24 25.04
CA LYS A 660 0.56 13.62 25.81
C LYS A 660 0.45 14.28 27.18
N VAL A 661 -0.60 15.07 27.40
CA VAL A 661 -0.83 15.78 28.67
C VAL A 661 -1.16 14.77 29.78
N PRO A 662 -0.40 14.68 30.88
CA PRO A 662 -0.60 13.66 31.91
C PRO A 662 -1.65 14.10 32.94
N LEU A 663 -2.92 14.15 32.50
CA LEU A 663 -4.01 14.64 33.33
C LEU A 663 -4.39 13.70 34.47
N GLN A 664 -4.53 14.27 35.67
CA GLN A 664 -5.14 13.65 36.83
C GLN A 664 -6.67 13.88 36.83
N GLY A 665 -7.42 13.18 37.68
CA GLY A 665 -8.84 13.47 37.90
C GLY A 665 -9.86 12.83 36.96
N LEU A 666 -9.53 12.61 35.68
CA LEU A 666 -10.47 12.04 34.70
C LEU A 666 -10.76 10.54 34.91
N GLY A 667 -9.87 9.81 35.58
CA GLY A 667 -9.89 8.35 35.61
C GLY A 667 -9.19 7.78 34.37
N GLY A 668 -9.74 6.73 33.77
CA GLY A 668 -9.26 6.19 32.49
C GLY A 668 -9.69 4.75 32.26
N GLY A 669 -9.12 4.09 31.26
CA GLY A 669 -9.41 2.69 30.98
C GLY A 669 -9.17 2.26 29.54
N ASN A 670 -9.63 1.05 29.23
CA ASN A 670 -9.83 0.54 27.88
C ASN A 670 -11.07 -0.36 27.82
N GLN A 671 -11.41 -0.90 26.65
CA GLN A 671 -12.50 -1.87 26.44
C GLN A 671 -12.64 -3.00 27.50
N ASN A 672 -11.57 -3.37 28.22
CA ASN A 672 -11.57 -4.42 29.25
C ASN A 672 -11.68 -3.91 30.70
N ILE A 673 -11.21 -2.69 31.01
CA ILE A 673 -11.05 -2.19 32.39
C ILE A 673 -11.30 -0.69 32.50
N ARG A 674 -11.86 -0.23 33.62
CA ARG A 674 -12.06 1.20 33.92
C ARG A 674 -11.48 1.58 35.28
N HIS A 675 -10.94 2.79 35.35
CA HIS A 675 -10.50 3.44 36.57
C HIS A 675 -11.40 4.63 36.86
N LYS A 676 -11.90 4.75 38.10
CA LYS A 676 -12.82 5.81 38.51
C LYS A 676 -12.24 7.21 38.27
N ALA A 677 -13.11 8.13 37.84
CA ALA A 677 -12.82 9.56 37.80
C ALA A 677 -12.78 10.14 39.22
N GLN A 678 -11.58 10.45 39.72
CA GLN A 678 -11.38 11.06 41.04
C GLN A 678 -10.12 11.93 41.11
N ILE A 679 -10.19 13.05 41.84
CA ILE A 679 -9.05 13.96 42.08
C ILE A 679 -8.88 14.17 43.60
N ALA A 680 -7.66 13.95 44.10
CA ALA A 680 -7.33 13.95 45.54
C ALA A 680 -8.31 13.14 46.44
N GLY A 681 -8.82 12.01 45.94
CA GLY A 681 -9.79 11.15 46.64
C GLY A 681 -11.26 11.59 46.56
N VAL A 682 -11.56 12.67 45.82
CA VAL A 682 -12.94 13.14 45.57
C VAL A 682 -13.43 12.56 44.23
N GLU A 683 -14.52 11.79 44.24
CA GLU A 683 -15.09 11.18 43.03
C GLU A 683 -15.97 12.14 42.21
N ARG A 684 -16.04 11.88 40.89
CA ARG A 684 -16.86 12.61 39.91
C ARG A 684 -18.35 12.54 40.25
N GLY A 685 -19.05 13.67 40.06
CA GLY A 685 -20.47 13.86 40.41
C GLY A 685 -20.69 14.69 41.67
N SER A 686 -19.63 15.00 42.43
CA SER A 686 -19.69 15.96 43.54
C SER A 686 -19.38 17.39 43.08
N LEU A 687 -20.00 18.40 43.73
CA LEU A 687 -19.70 19.82 43.48
C LEU A 687 -18.23 20.18 43.78
N LEU A 688 -17.60 19.45 44.71
CA LEU A 688 -16.18 19.60 45.02
C LEU A 688 -15.31 19.10 43.86
N TYR A 689 -15.61 17.93 43.28
CA TYR A 689 -14.91 17.43 42.09
C TYR A 689 -15.02 18.42 40.93
N GLU A 690 -16.23 18.93 40.64
CA GLU A 690 -16.42 19.91 39.55
C GLU A 690 -15.60 21.19 39.75
N LYS A 691 -15.55 21.72 40.98
CA LYS A 691 -14.71 22.89 41.28
C LYS A 691 -13.22 22.56 41.16
N MET A 692 -12.78 21.39 41.63
CA MET A 692 -11.39 20.95 41.54
C MET A 692 -10.94 20.71 40.10
N MET A 693 -11.73 20.00 39.29
CA MET A 693 -11.43 19.78 37.88
C MET A 693 -11.42 21.09 37.09
N LYS A 694 -12.34 22.03 37.38
CA LYS A 694 -12.29 23.37 36.79
C LYS A 694 -10.95 24.06 37.10
N MET A 695 -10.59 24.15 38.38
CA MET A 695 -9.36 24.83 38.81
C MET A 695 -8.09 24.17 38.26
N TYR A 696 -8.07 22.85 38.16
CA TYR A 696 -6.94 22.11 37.62
C TYR A 696 -6.83 22.26 36.09
N LEU A 697 -7.90 22.02 35.33
CA LEU A 697 -7.84 22.03 33.87
C LEU A 697 -7.61 23.42 33.28
N GLN A 698 -8.20 24.47 33.88
CA GLN A 698 -7.91 25.85 33.46
C GLN A 698 -6.44 26.22 33.70
N GLU A 699 -5.83 25.73 34.78
CA GLU A 699 -4.42 25.96 35.07
C GLU A 699 -3.50 25.15 34.15
N VAL A 700 -3.88 23.91 33.77
CA VAL A 700 -3.15 23.12 32.77
C VAL A 700 -3.22 23.79 31.39
N GLU A 701 -4.39 24.26 30.96
CA GLU A 701 -4.53 25.01 29.69
C GLU A 701 -3.66 26.27 29.71
N ARG A 702 -3.81 27.11 30.74
CA ARG A 702 -3.02 28.34 30.92
C ARG A 702 -1.51 28.07 30.87
N HIS A 703 -1.03 27.06 31.59
CA HIS A 703 0.38 26.69 31.60
C HIS A 703 0.87 26.24 30.23
N PHE A 704 0.14 25.34 29.55
CA PHE A 704 0.54 24.87 28.22
C PHE A 704 0.46 25.96 27.14
N GLU A 705 -0.39 26.99 27.30
CA GLU A 705 -0.32 28.20 26.48
C GLU A 705 0.92 29.05 26.79
N GLU A 706 1.20 29.31 28.07
CA GLU A 706 2.36 30.13 28.50
C GLU A 706 3.72 29.49 28.14
N LYS A 707 3.80 28.16 28.05
CA LYS A 707 4.97 27.42 27.53
C LYS A 707 5.04 27.34 26.00
N GLY A 708 4.01 27.78 25.26
CA GLY A 708 3.91 27.59 23.81
C GLY A 708 3.72 26.13 23.38
N TRP A 709 3.19 25.28 24.26
CA TRP A 709 3.02 23.83 24.05
C TRP A 709 1.61 23.41 23.65
N ILE A 710 0.62 24.31 23.74
CA ILE A 710 -0.80 24.02 23.50
C ILE A 710 -1.05 23.37 22.12
N ASP A 711 -0.37 23.85 21.07
CA ASP A 711 -0.52 23.33 19.70
C ASP A 711 0.15 21.97 19.48
N LYS A 712 0.97 21.51 20.42
CA LYS A 712 1.51 20.13 20.49
C LYS A 712 0.70 19.24 21.44
N ALA A 713 -0.14 19.82 22.30
CA ALA A 713 -0.77 19.13 23.42
C ALA A 713 -1.99 18.29 22.98
N PHE A 714 -2.09 17.07 23.52
CA PHE A 714 -3.28 16.22 23.39
C PHE A 714 -3.55 15.39 24.64
N VAL A 715 -4.84 15.13 24.89
CA VAL A 715 -5.33 14.30 25.99
C VAL A 715 -5.80 12.96 25.44
N TYR A 716 -5.14 11.89 25.86
CA TYR A 716 -5.45 10.50 25.50
C TYR A 716 -5.56 9.66 26.78
N TRP A 717 -6.77 9.63 27.37
CA TRP A 717 -7.00 9.12 28.73
C TRP A 717 -7.86 7.84 28.80
N PHE A 718 -8.51 7.48 27.70
CA PHE A 718 -9.26 6.23 27.52
C PHE A 718 -8.94 5.64 26.15
N ASP A 719 -8.86 4.32 26.05
CA ASP A 719 -8.40 3.60 24.86
C ASP A 719 -9.49 2.64 24.31
N GLU A 720 -9.73 2.64 23.00
CA GLU A 720 -10.66 1.76 22.29
C GLU A 720 -12.04 1.59 22.98
N PRO A 721 -12.80 2.68 23.27
CA PRO A 721 -14.08 2.56 23.97
C PRO A 721 -15.14 1.84 23.12
N LEU A 722 -15.92 0.98 23.76
CA LEU A 722 -17.11 0.34 23.20
C LEU A 722 -18.37 1.08 23.67
N GLY A 723 -19.55 0.71 23.16
CA GLY A 723 -20.82 1.39 23.49
C GLY A 723 -21.13 1.48 25.00
N GLN A 724 -20.67 0.49 25.77
CA GLN A 724 -20.76 0.49 27.24
C GLN A 724 -19.91 1.58 27.92
N ASP A 725 -18.87 2.10 27.25
CA ASP A 725 -17.89 3.06 27.76
C ASP A 725 -18.25 4.51 27.40
N TYR A 726 -19.03 4.73 26.33
CA TYR A 726 -19.29 6.07 25.76
C TYR A 726 -19.83 7.08 26.77
N ALA A 727 -20.78 6.70 27.64
CA ALA A 727 -21.28 7.60 28.69
C ALA A 727 -20.21 8.00 29.72
N PHE A 728 -19.24 7.13 29.99
CA PHE A 728 -18.11 7.43 30.89
C PHE A 728 -17.08 8.36 30.22
N VAL A 729 -16.81 8.14 28.94
CA VAL A 729 -15.89 8.92 28.09
C VAL A 729 -16.46 10.32 27.83
N ASN A 730 -17.68 10.44 27.31
CA ASN A 730 -18.33 11.74 27.06
C ASN A 730 -18.35 12.62 28.30
N ALA A 731 -18.67 12.05 29.47
CA ALA A 731 -18.65 12.79 30.73
C ALA A 731 -17.26 13.33 31.11
N GLY A 732 -16.16 12.72 30.66
CA GLY A 732 -14.80 13.24 30.85
C GLY A 732 -14.37 14.20 29.74
N MET A 733 -14.77 13.94 28.50
CA MET A 733 -14.50 14.81 27.35
C MET A 733 -15.29 16.13 27.41
N GLU A 734 -16.50 16.15 28.01
CA GLU A 734 -17.21 17.38 28.36
C GLU A 734 -16.51 18.15 29.49
N THR A 735 -15.97 17.47 30.52
CA THR A 735 -15.14 18.14 31.55
C THR A 735 -13.94 18.86 30.91
N LEU A 736 -13.31 18.25 29.89
CA LEU A 736 -12.26 18.87 29.09
C LEU A 736 -12.79 20.04 28.25
N LYS A 737 -13.78 19.81 27.39
CA LYS A 737 -14.40 20.83 26.51
C LYS A 737 -14.89 22.07 27.27
N LYS A 738 -15.32 21.91 28.53
CA LYS A 738 -15.84 22.97 29.41
C LYS A 738 -14.76 23.75 30.18
N TYR A 739 -13.61 23.14 30.50
CA TYR A 739 -12.60 23.73 31.39
C TYR A 739 -11.18 23.81 30.80
N ALA A 740 -10.92 23.16 29.67
CA ALA A 740 -9.71 23.26 28.85
C ALA A 740 -10.06 23.02 27.35
N PRO A 741 -10.87 23.91 26.72
CA PRO A 741 -11.36 23.74 25.35
C PRO A 741 -10.27 23.68 24.27
N LYS A 742 -9.08 24.25 24.50
CA LYS A 742 -7.97 24.33 23.53
C LYS A 742 -7.18 23.02 23.45
N LEU A 743 -7.19 22.21 24.51
CA LEU A 743 -6.57 20.88 24.49
C LEU A 743 -7.28 19.94 23.51
N ARG A 744 -6.51 19.27 22.65
CA ARG A 744 -7.03 18.17 21.80
C ARG A 744 -7.59 17.04 22.65
N ARG A 745 -8.85 16.69 22.42
CA ARG A 745 -9.59 15.61 23.07
C ARG A 745 -9.58 14.41 22.13
N MET A 746 -8.53 13.60 22.26
CA MET A 746 -8.19 12.52 21.34
C MET A 746 -8.76 11.18 21.80
N ILE A 747 -9.24 10.36 20.85
CA ILE A 747 -9.73 9.00 21.12
C ILE A 747 -9.31 8.00 20.04
N THR A 748 -8.88 6.80 20.46
CA THR A 748 -8.70 5.63 19.57
C THR A 748 -10.05 5.04 19.16
N ASN A 749 -10.76 5.74 18.27
CA ASN A 749 -12.01 5.27 17.68
C ASN A 749 -12.30 5.95 16.33
N ARG A 750 -13.23 5.36 15.57
CA ARG A 750 -13.82 5.98 14.37
C ARG A 750 -14.78 7.10 14.73
N CYS A 751 -15.02 8.00 13.78
CA CYS A 751 -16.10 9.00 13.87
C CYS A 751 -17.43 8.28 14.16
N THR A 752 -18.16 8.74 15.18
CA THR A 752 -19.45 8.15 15.58
C THR A 752 -20.30 9.20 16.28
N THR A 753 -21.60 9.22 15.98
CA THR A 753 -22.57 10.15 16.59
C THR A 753 -22.55 10.10 18.12
N ASP A 754 -22.33 8.92 18.70
CA ASP A 754 -22.34 8.70 20.15
C ASP A 754 -21.26 9.46 20.93
N LEU A 755 -20.19 9.90 20.27
CA LEU A 755 -19.06 10.64 20.88
C LEU A 755 -18.88 12.05 20.31
N MET A 756 -19.60 12.38 19.23
CA MET A 756 -19.23 13.45 18.30
C MET A 756 -19.17 14.83 18.94
N ASP A 757 -20.08 15.17 19.84
CA ASP A 757 -20.14 16.50 20.48
C ASP A 757 -18.91 16.84 21.34
N THR A 758 -18.11 15.85 21.74
CA THR A 758 -17.06 16.02 22.76
C THR A 758 -15.64 15.92 22.21
N ILE A 759 -15.44 15.07 21.20
CA ILE A 759 -14.17 14.80 20.53
C ILE A 759 -13.84 15.92 19.53
N ASN A 760 -12.56 16.24 19.36
CA ASN A 760 -12.05 17.06 18.25
C ASN A 760 -10.74 16.50 17.63
N THR A 761 -10.37 15.27 17.98
CA THR A 761 -9.25 14.54 17.36
C THR A 761 -9.59 13.06 17.33
N TRP A 762 -9.86 12.52 16.16
CA TRP A 762 -10.24 11.12 15.98
C TRP A 762 -9.02 10.29 15.59
N CYS A 763 -8.96 9.02 16.01
CA CYS A 763 -7.85 8.14 15.70
C CYS A 763 -8.34 6.70 15.44
N PRO A 764 -9.02 6.43 14.32
CA PRO A 764 -9.34 5.07 13.89
C PRO A 764 -8.09 4.27 13.48
N VAL A 765 -8.25 2.96 13.32
CA VAL A 765 -7.42 2.14 12.42
C VAL A 765 -7.86 2.37 10.96
N PRO A 766 -6.98 2.26 9.93
CA PRO A 766 -7.31 2.72 8.57
C PRO A 766 -8.60 2.15 7.95
N HIS A 767 -8.93 0.87 8.19
CA HIS A 767 -10.17 0.25 7.71
C HIS A 767 -11.45 0.75 8.40
N HIS A 768 -11.33 1.62 9.40
CA HIS A 768 -12.44 2.29 10.10
C HIS A 768 -12.45 3.81 9.87
N LEU A 769 -11.63 4.35 8.95
CA LEU A 769 -11.64 5.77 8.60
C LEU A 769 -12.91 6.18 7.83
N HIS A 770 -13.21 5.49 6.72
CA HIS A 770 -14.29 5.86 5.79
C HIS A 770 -15.68 5.46 6.29
N VAL A 771 -16.20 6.22 7.25
CA VAL A 771 -17.56 6.11 7.79
C VAL A 771 -18.43 7.30 7.37
N PRO A 772 -19.78 7.19 7.36
CA PRO A 772 -20.68 8.30 6.99
C PRO A 772 -20.42 9.60 7.77
N GLU A 773 -20.05 9.48 9.05
CA GLU A 773 -19.82 10.58 9.99
C GLU A 773 -18.51 11.35 9.72
N LEU A 774 -17.57 10.78 8.95
CA LEU A 774 -16.26 11.39 8.65
C LEU A 774 -16.40 12.77 7.99
N ALA A 775 -17.39 12.94 7.12
CA ALA A 775 -17.65 14.19 6.43
C ALA A 775 -18.12 15.30 7.39
N GLU A 776 -18.86 14.95 8.44
CA GLU A 776 -19.33 15.90 9.46
C GLU A 776 -18.18 16.30 10.40
N CYS A 777 -17.37 15.33 10.85
CA CYS A 777 -16.19 15.59 11.66
C CYS A 777 -15.16 16.48 10.92
N ARG A 778 -14.85 16.19 9.65
CA ARG A 778 -14.01 17.07 8.81
C ARG A 778 -14.65 18.46 8.61
N ALA A 779 -15.97 18.56 8.40
CA ALA A 779 -16.67 19.84 8.23
C ALA A 779 -16.70 20.73 9.50
N ARG A 780 -16.59 20.12 10.69
CA ARG A 780 -16.42 20.81 11.97
C ARG A 780 -15.00 21.32 12.22
N GLY A 781 -14.01 20.81 11.46
CA GLY A 781 -12.59 21.01 11.75
C GLY A 781 -12.05 20.09 12.85
N ASP A 782 -12.65 18.91 13.07
CA ASP A 782 -12.02 17.88 13.91
C ASP A 782 -10.76 17.36 13.20
N GLU A 783 -9.65 17.20 13.93
CA GLU A 783 -8.44 16.59 13.37
C GLU A 783 -8.61 15.08 13.16
N MET A 784 -8.14 14.58 12.02
CA MET A 784 -8.03 13.15 11.73
C MET A 784 -6.60 12.69 11.99
N TRP A 785 -6.42 11.83 12.98
CA TRP A 785 -5.22 11.02 13.19
C TRP A 785 -5.56 9.55 12.85
N TRP A 786 -4.58 8.65 12.82
CA TRP A 786 -4.84 7.20 12.82
C TRP A 786 -3.70 6.37 13.44
N TYR A 787 -3.97 5.10 13.72
CA TYR A 787 -2.99 4.17 14.30
C TYR A 787 -2.98 2.79 13.64
N ILE A 788 -1.85 2.08 13.78
CA ILE A 788 -1.68 0.68 13.38
C ILE A 788 -0.99 -0.13 14.49
N CYS A 789 -1.20 -1.45 14.47
CA CYS A 789 -0.75 -2.44 15.44
C CYS A 789 -0.86 -3.85 14.81
N SER A 790 -1.26 -4.86 15.59
CA SER A 790 -1.87 -6.13 15.12
C SER A 790 -3.07 -6.01 14.15
N SER A 791 -3.53 -4.78 13.86
CA SER A 791 -4.45 -4.42 12.79
C SER A 791 -3.91 -3.15 12.10
N PRO A 792 -4.14 -2.90 10.80
CA PRO A 792 -5.24 -3.38 9.96
C PRO A 792 -5.15 -4.85 9.48
N PRO A 793 -6.20 -5.36 8.80
CA PRO A 793 -6.10 -6.59 8.02
C PRO A 793 -5.02 -6.52 6.93
N ALA A 794 -4.42 -7.68 6.68
CA ALA A 794 -3.42 -8.06 5.66
C ALA A 794 -3.60 -7.57 4.19
N THR A 795 -4.62 -6.77 3.88
CA THR A 795 -4.80 -6.12 2.58
C THR A 795 -4.38 -4.64 2.61
N LEU A 796 -4.11 -4.08 3.80
CA LEU A 796 -3.69 -2.70 4.03
C LEU A 796 -2.21 -2.67 4.48
N PRO A 797 -1.51 -1.52 4.40
CA PRO A 797 -0.15 -1.40 4.92
C PRO A 797 -0.09 -1.68 6.42
N GLY A 798 0.92 -2.44 6.83
CA GLY A 798 1.13 -2.90 8.21
C GLY A 798 2.43 -2.37 8.84
N CYS A 799 2.73 -2.90 10.03
CA CYS A 799 3.97 -2.63 10.76
C CYS A 799 4.81 -3.90 10.99
N GLN A 800 4.55 -4.98 10.24
CA GLN A 800 5.08 -6.31 10.52
C GLN A 800 6.36 -6.66 9.73
N ILE A 801 7.17 -7.56 10.28
CA ILE A 801 8.47 -7.96 9.70
C ILE A 801 8.28 -8.69 8.37
N ASP A 802 7.28 -9.56 8.26
CA ASP A 802 7.02 -10.39 7.07
C ASP A 802 6.12 -9.72 6.00
N HIS A 803 5.97 -8.40 6.07
CA HIS A 803 5.32 -7.52 5.07
C HIS A 803 6.34 -6.89 4.09
N PRO A 804 5.90 -6.16 3.04
CA PRO A 804 6.79 -5.33 2.23
C PRO A 804 7.68 -4.39 3.07
N GLY A 805 8.78 -3.92 2.48
CA GLY A 805 9.58 -2.84 3.09
C GLY A 805 8.82 -1.52 3.11
N THR A 806 8.16 -1.22 1.99
CA THR A 806 7.46 0.05 1.72
C THR A 806 6.25 0.36 2.60
N ASP A 807 5.69 -0.60 3.35
CA ASP A 807 4.38 -0.46 4.03
C ASP A 807 4.28 0.83 4.87
N LEU A 808 5.31 1.12 5.66
CA LEU A 808 5.31 2.30 6.54
C LEU A 808 5.58 3.59 5.77
N ARG A 809 6.36 3.57 4.69
CA ARG A 809 6.57 4.74 3.83
C ARG A 809 5.27 5.09 3.09
N VAL A 810 4.60 4.10 2.48
CA VAL A 810 3.32 4.31 1.79
C VAL A 810 2.16 4.65 2.74
N TRP A 811 2.18 4.20 3.99
CA TRP A 811 1.21 4.62 5.01
C TRP A 811 1.23 6.13 5.26
N LEU A 812 2.39 6.80 5.18
CA LEU A 812 2.47 8.26 5.29
C LEU A 812 2.02 8.98 4.00
N TRP A 813 2.22 8.39 2.82
CA TRP A 813 1.64 8.90 1.56
C TRP A 813 0.12 8.79 1.57
N GLN A 814 -0.44 7.68 2.10
CA GLN A 814 -1.86 7.56 2.38
C GLN A 814 -2.33 8.57 3.44
N SER A 815 -1.52 8.84 4.46
CA SER A 815 -1.82 9.84 5.50
C SER A 815 -1.96 11.24 4.90
N TRP A 816 -1.13 11.59 3.93
CA TRP A 816 -1.22 12.87 3.22
C TRP A 816 -2.53 13.01 2.42
N ASP A 817 -2.82 12.04 1.54
CA ASP A 817 -3.95 12.11 0.59
C ASP A 817 -5.31 11.93 1.29
N GLU A 818 -5.34 11.27 2.46
CA GLU A 818 -6.48 11.19 3.37
C GLU A 818 -6.58 12.34 4.40
N ASP A 819 -5.80 13.42 4.26
CA ASP A 819 -5.85 14.61 5.14
C ASP A 819 -5.69 14.25 6.64
N ILE A 820 -4.76 13.33 6.92
CA ILE A 820 -4.43 12.86 8.28
C ILE A 820 -3.29 13.73 8.84
N SER A 821 -3.54 14.40 9.97
CA SER A 821 -2.58 15.29 10.66
C SER A 821 -1.71 14.57 11.70
N GLY A 822 -1.97 13.30 12.02
CA GLY A 822 -1.20 12.55 13.01
C GLY A 822 -1.23 11.02 12.89
N ILE A 823 -0.11 10.40 13.24
CA ILE A 823 0.11 8.96 13.25
C ILE A 823 0.49 8.48 14.66
N LEU A 824 -0.18 7.45 15.15
CA LEU A 824 0.09 6.86 16.47
C LEU A 824 0.54 5.41 16.35
N ILE A 825 1.53 5.03 17.16
CA ILE A 825 1.92 3.65 17.41
C ILE A 825 1.85 3.38 18.91
N TRP A 826 1.19 2.27 19.27
CA TRP A 826 0.83 1.97 20.66
C TRP A 826 2.03 1.71 21.58
N THR A 827 3.14 1.19 21.04
CA THR A 827 4.47 1.17 21.68
C THR A 827 5.59 0.91 20.66
N VAL A 828 6.82 1.36 20.94
CA VAL A 828 8.02 1.05 20.12
C VAL A 828 8.88 -0.11 20.65
N VAL A 829 8.68 -0.57 21.89
CA VAL A 829 9.57 -1.52 22.60
C VAL A 829 8.83 -2.74 23.20
N TRP A 830 7.96 -3.41 22.44
CA TRP A 830 7.27 -4.65 22.84
C TRP A 830 8.12 -5.92 22.64
N TRP A 831 9.36 -5.91 23.12
CA TRP A 831 10.31 -6.99 22.86
C TRP A 831 9.94 -8.34 23.47
N SER A 832 9.18 -8.38 24.58
CA SER A 832 8.78 -9.63 25.27
C SER A 832 7.29 -9.64 25.62
N GLY A 833 6.52 -10.47 24.90
CA GLY A 833 5.07 -10.61 25.11
C GLY A 833 4.71 -11.76 26.06
N ARG A 834 3.86 -11.48 27.07
CA ARG A 834 3.58 -12.40 28.19
C ARG A 834 2.74 -13.63 27.83
N ALA A 835 2.14 -13.68 26.64
CA ALA A 835 1.48 -14.88 26.13
C ALA A 835 2.48 -15.99 25.75
N GLY A 836 3.63 -15.64 25.15
CA GLY A 836 4.72 -16.57 24.83
C GLY A 836 5.77 -16.69 25.93
N TYR A 837 6.10 -15.58 26.59
CA TYR A 837 7.14 -15.49 27.63
C TYR A 837 6.54 -15.09 28.99
N PRO A 838 5.85 -16.02 29.68
CA PRO A 838 5.11 -15.73 30.92
C PRO A 838 6.00 -15.52 32.16
N ASP A 839 7.24 -16.03 32.16
CA ASP A 839 8.24 -15.75 33.20
C ASP A 839 8.88 -14.37 32.96
N LEU A 840 9.17 -13.65 34.04
CA LEU A 840 9.84 -12.35 34.00
C LEU A 840 11.37 -12.50 33.90
N ASN A 841 11.94 -13.63 34.32
CA ASN A 841 13.39 -13.87 34.27
C ASN A 841 13.83 -14.37 32.89
N ASN A 842 12.97 -15.14 32.21
CA ASN A 842 13.16 -15.59 30.84
C ASN A 842 12.46 -14.64 29.84
N GLN A 843 13.06 -13.49 29.58
CA GLN A 843 12.60 -12.58 28.53
C GLN A 843 12.85 -13.16 27.12
N GLN A 844 12.03 -12.72 26.17
CA GLN A 844 12.21 -13.00 24.74
C GLN A 844 13.55 -12.47 24.22
N ASP A 845 14.13 -13.14 23.23
CA ASP A 845 15.26 -12.63 22.43
C ASP A 845 14.67 -12.21 21.07
N PRO A 846 14.41 -10.92 20.82
CA PRO A 846 13.63 -10.50 19.66
C PRO A 846 14.36 -10.73 18.33
N TYR A 847 15.67 -11.02 18.36
CA TYR A 847 16.47 -11.44 17.20
C TYR A 847 16.29 -12.94 16.86
N LEU A 848 15.83 -13.76 17.82
CA LEU A 848 15.62 -15.21 17.63
C LEU A 848 14.13 -15.59 17.58
N ASP A 849 13.26 -14.81 18.23
CA ASP A 849 11.82 -14.92 18.12
C ASP A 849 11.21 -13.56 17.70
N PRO A 850 10.92 -13.37 16.40
CA PRO A 850 10.32 -12.14 15.88
C PRO A 850 8.85 -11.95 16.27
N VAL A 851 8.18 -12.97 16.83
CA VAL A 851 6.73 -12.95 17.08
C VAL A 851 6.36 -11.94 18.16
N GLY A 852 5.48 -11.00 17.81
CA GLY A 852 4.76 -10.16 18.74
C GLY A 852 3.74 -11.01 19.51
N TRP A 853 4.17 -11.59 20.63
CA TRP A 853 3.26 -12.31 21.54
C TRP A 853 2.37 -11.32 22.29
N GLY A 854 1.09 -11.65 22.47
CA GLY A 854 0.14 -10.75 23.11
C GLY A 854 0.26 -10.66 24.63
N LYS A 855 -0.65 -9.87 25.22
CA LYS A 855 -0.91 -9.85 26.67
C LYS A 855 -1.55 -11.18 27.12
N ARG A 856 -1.10 -11.71 28.26
CA ARG A 856 -1.70 -12.90 28.90
C ARG A 856 -2.81 -12.46 29.86
N TYR A 857 -4.06 -12.58 29.42
CA TYR A 857 -5.22 -12.15 30.22
C TYR A 857 -5.66 -13.17 31.29
N ASN A 858 -5.50 -14.47 31.04
CA ASN A 858 -5.79 -15.53 32.00
C ASN A 858 -4.97 -16.81 31.71
N PRO A 859 -4.69 -17.67 32.71
CA PRO A 859 -4.25 -19.04 32.48
C PRO A 859 -5.30 -19.84 31.69
N GLY A 860 -4.88 -20.71 30.78
CA GLY A 860 -5.78 -21.54 29.97
C GLY A 860 -6.37 -20.88 28.71
N VAL A 861 -6.23 -19.56 28.55
CA VAL A 861 -6.59 -18.88 27.28
C VAL A 861 -5.56 -19.22 26.19
N LYS A 862 -6.05 -19.40 24.96
CA LYS A 862 -5.23 -19.69 23.78
C LYS A 862 -4.21 -18.57 23.55
N VAL A 863 -2.95 -18.94 23.28
CA VAL A 863 -1.85 -17.99 23.12
C VAL A 863 -2.15 -16.99 21.99
N SER A 864 -2.10 -15.70 22.31
CA SER A 864 -2.33 -14.61 21.36
C SER A 864 -1.05 -14.25 20.60
N VAL A 865 -1.15 -14.21 19.27
CA VAL A 865 -0.14 -13.71 18.34
C VAL A 865 -0.69 -12.42 17.72
N TRP A 866 0.15 -11.38 17.66
CA TRP A 866 -0.19 -10.04 17.14
C TRP A 866 0.55 -9.68 15.84
N GLY A 867 1.30 -10.63 15.28
CA GLY A 867 2.13 -10.44 14.09
C GLY A 867 3.61 -10.30 14.44
N ASN A 868 4.49 -10.54 13.47
CA ASN A 868 5.94 -10.42 13.68
C ASN A 868 6.35 -8.95 13.75
N GLY A 869 7.01 -8.54 14.84
CA GLY A 869 7.45 -7.16 15.00
C GLY A 869 6.40 -6.15 15.46
N ASP A 870 5.14 -6.54 15.74
CA ASP A 870 4.15 -5.61 16.31
C ASP A 870 4.66 -4.99 17.62
N GLY A 871 4.54 -3.67 17.71
CA GLY A 871 5.07 -2.86 18.80
C GLY A 871 6.61 -2.85 18.91
N ARG A 872 7.37 -3.29 17.89
CA ARG A 872 8.85 -3.34 17.89
C ARG A 872 9.42 -2.49 16.76
N PHE A 873 9.63 -1.20 17.02
CA PHE A 873 10.23 -0.25 16.06
C PHE A 873 11.71 0.03 16.35
N CYS A 874 12.26 -0.60 17.38
CA CYS A 874 13.70 -0.78 17.53
C CYS A 874 13.98 -2.08 18.27
N TYR A 875 15.25 -2.48 18.28
CA TYR A 875 15.74 -3.67 18.97
C TYR A 875 16.67 -3.26 20.13
N PRO A 876 16.74 -4.06 21.20
CA PRO A 876 17.76 -3.87 22.23
C PRO A 876 19.16 -4.09 21.61
N PRO A 877 20.23 -3.47 22.15
CA PRO A 877 21.60 -3.73 21.71
C PRO A 877 21.92 -5.23 21.69
N LEU A 878 22.73 -5.72 20.75
CA LEU A 878 23.08 -7.14 20.64
C LEU A 878 23.66 -7.73 21.94
N ALA A 879 24.44 -6.95 22.70
CA ALA A 879 24.97 -7.33 24.02
C ALA A 879 23.90 -7.42 25.14
N ALA A 880 22.74 -6.79 24.94
CA ALA A 880 21.60 -6.76 25.85
C ALA A 880 20.40 -7.61 25.36
N ARG A 881 20.56 -8.35 24.26
CA ARG A 881 19.45 -8.79 23.39
C ARG A 881 18.33 -9.58 24.06
N ASN A 882 18.57 -10.27 25.17
CA ASN A 882 17.54 -10.98 25.94
C ASN A 882 17.51 -10.61 27.43
N GLY A 883 18.19 -9.53 27.83
CA GLY A 883 18.16 -9.01 29.20
C GLY A 883 18.70 -9.94 30.30
N ARG A 884 19.41 -11.02 29.94
CA ARG A 884 19.98 -12.00 30.89
C ARG A 884 21.49 -11.87 31.10
N GLN A 885 22.16 -10.95 30.40
CA GLN A 885 23.58 -10.66 30.62
C GLN A 885 23.85 -10.21 32.07
N LYS A 886 25.11 -10.29 32.50
CA LYS A 886 25.52 -9.94 33.87
C LYS A 886 25.63 -8.43 34.07
N GLU A 887 26.38 -7.77 33.19
CA GLU A 887 26.73 -6.36 33.33
C GLU A 887 25.65 -5.41 32.79
N THR A 888 25.64 -4.16 33.27
CA THR A 888 24.85 -3.08 32.65
C THR A 888 25.36 -2.77 31.24
N VAL A 889 24.46 -2.63 30.28
CA VAL A 889 24.77 -2.26 28.89
C VAL A 889 24.26 -0.85 28.59
N ILE A 890 25.16 0.13 28.51
CA ILE A 890 24.84 1.53 28.16
C ILE A 890 25.16 1.77 26.68
N ALA A 891 24.28 1.30 25.80
CA ALA A 891 24.41 1.40 24.35
C ALA A 891 23.10 1.87 23.70
N ASP A 892 23.16 2.33 22.46
CA ASP A 892 22.02 2.83 21.70
C ASP A 892 21.08 1.69 21.24
N PRO A 893 19.77 1.94 21.06
CA PRO A 893 18.89 1.00 20.38
C PRO A 893 19.38 0.70 18.96
N VAL A 894 19.13 -0.54 18.52
CA VAL A 894 19.36 -0.95 17.14
C VAL A 894 18.12 -0.59 16.30
N SER A 895 18.32 0.10 15.18
CA SER A 895 17.22 0.47 14.27
C SER A 895 16.63 -0.75 13.55
N CYS A 896 15.61 -0.55 12.72
CA CYS A 896 15.13 -1.56 11.80
C CYS A 896 14.58 -0.95 10.50
N ILE A 897 14.52 -1.72 9.41
CA ILE A 897 14.02 -1.30 8.10
C ILE A 897 12.65 -0.62 8.22
N ARG A 898 11.78 -1.14 9.11
CA ARG A 898 10.47 -0.55 9.40
C ARG A 898 10.55 0.84 10.04
N MET A 899 11.54 1.11 10.90
CA MET A 899 11.75 2.44 11.48
C MET A 899 12.31 3.42 10.46
N GLU A 900 13.26 2.97 9.64
CA GLU A 900 13.81 3.80 8.54
C GLU A 900 12.68 4.17 7.57
N MET A 901 11.90 3.20 7.09
CA MET A 901 10.75 3.42 6.20
C MET A 901 9.65 4.29 6.79
N LEU A 902 9.49 4.29 8.12
CA LEU A 902 8.58 5.20 8.82
C LEU A 902 9.14 6.64 8.82
N ARG A 903 10.42 6.83 9.16
CA ARG A 903 11.07 8.15 9.12
C ARG A 903 11.05 8.72 7.70
N ASP A 904 11.47 7.94 6.72
CA ASP A 904 11.44 8.30 5.30
C ASP A 904 10.04 8.74 4.85
N GLY A 905 8.98 8.09 5.36
CA GLY A 905 7.60 8.47 5.10
C GLY A 905 7.18 9.78 5.77
N ILE A 906 7.68 10.05 6.97
CA ILE A 906 7.45 11.33 7.68
C ILE A 906 8.19 12.48 6.97
N GLU A 907 9.40 12.22 6.48
CA GLU A 907 10.20 13.17 5.68
C GLU A 907 9.54 13.42 4.30
N ASP A 908 9.03 12.39 3.63
CA ASP A 908 8.20 12.52 2.41
C ASP A 908 6.92 13.34 2.65
N TYR A 909 6.22 13.15 3.79
CA TYR A 909 5.06 13.98 4.16
C TYR A 909 5.46 15.45 4.30
N GLU A 910 6.64 15.75 4.83
CA GLU A 910 7.12 17.13 4.94
C GLU A 910 7.43 17.75 3.56
N TYR A 911 7.86 16.99 2.55
CA TYR A 911 7.97 17.50 1.16
C TYR A 911 6.60 17.99 0.66
N PHE A 912 5.56 17.18 0.84
CA PHE A 912 4.19 17.58 0.48
C PHE A 912 3.72 18.81 1.28
N ALA A 913 4.02 18.89 2.58
CA ALA A 913 3.68 20.03 3.42
C ALA A 913 4.43 21.31 3.00
N MET A 914 5.73 21.22 2.71
CA MET A 914 6.54 22.30 2.15
C MET A 914 5.98 22.80 0.83
N LEU A 915 5.65 21.90 -0.11
CA LEU A 915 5.06 22.29 -1.39
C LEU A 915 3.68 22.93 -1.22
N LYS A 916 2.81 22.41 -0.33
CA LYS A 916 1.49 23.01 -0.02
C LYS A 916 1.60 24.41 0.60
N ARG A 917 2.70 24.72 1.29
CA ARG A 917 3.01 26.07 1.81
C ARG A 917 3.56 27.03 0.73
N LEU A 918 4.21 26.51 -0.32
CA LEU A 918 4.74 27.30 -1.44
C LEU A 918 3.70 27.52 -2.56
N ASP A 919 2.95 26.48 -2.91
CA ASP A 919 1.85 26.47 -3.89
C ASP A 919 0.79 25.43 -3.48
N ALA A 920 -0.22 25.89 -2.74
CA ALA A 920 -1.34 25.06 -2.28
C ALA A 920 -2.24 24.50 -3.41
N LYS A 921 -1.95 24.79 -4.69
CA LYS A 921 -2.67 24.27 -5.86
C LYS A 921 -1.79 23.42 -6.78
N ASN A 922 -0.57 23.10 -6.36
CA ASN A 922 0.38 22.38 -7.20
C ASN A 922 -0.13 20.96 -7.52
N PRO A 923 -0.10 20.51 -8.80
CA PRO A 923 -0.62 19.19 -9.16
C PRO A 923 0.20 18.02 -8.59
N LEU A 924 1.44 18.26 -8.13
CA LEU A 924 2.24 17.23 -7.46
C LEU A 924 1.77 16.91 -6.03
N LEU A 925 0.87 17.70 -5.45
CA LEU A 925 0.27 17.42 -4.14
C LEU A 925 -0.73 16.24 -4.15
N VAL A 926 -1.07 15.71 -5.33
CA VAL A 926 -1.92 14.52 -5.48
C VAL A 926 -1.04 13.27 -5.54
N VAL A 927 -1.36 12.24 -4.74
CA VAL A 927 -0.58 11.00 -4.75
C VAL A 927 -0.83 10.20 -6.05
N PRO A 928 0.22 9.73 -6.74
CA PRO A 928 0.04 9.00 -8.01
C PRO A 928 -0.68 7.66 -7.89
N LYS A 929 -1.58 7.35 -8.85
CA LYS A 929 -2.33 6.08 -8.99
C LYS A 929 -1.48 4.80 -9.15
N ASN A 930 -0.16 4.92 -9.20
CA ASN A 930 0.81 3.82 -9.18
C ASN A 930 1.52 3.67 -7.83
N VAL A 931 1.49 4.68 -6.94
CA VAL A 931 1.84 4.52 -5.52
C VAL A 931 0.70 3.80 -4.81
N TYR A 932 -0.52 4.35 -4.85
CA TYR A 932 -1.72 3.65 -4.40
C TYR A 932 -3.00 4.18 -5.09
N ARG A 933 -4.12 3.46 -4.92
CA ARG A 933 -5.43 3.78 -5.56
C ARG A 933 -6.62 3.72 -4.62
N ALA A 934 -6.49 2.92 -3.57
CA ALA A 934 -7.35 2.78 -2.42
C ALA A 934 -6.48 2.19 -1.31
N LEU A 935 -6.86 2.32 -0.03
CA LEU A 935 -6.03 1.81 1.07
C LEU A 935 -5.66 0.32 0.89
N ASP A 936 -6.51 -0.46 0.21
CA ASP A 936 -6.34 -1.89 -0.14
C ASP A 936 -5.83 -2.19 -1.57
N ASP A 937 -5.30 -1.19 -2.27
CA ASP A 937 -4.68 -1.30 -3.60
C ASP A 937 -3.48 -0.33 -3.67
N TYR A 938 -2.34 -0.78 -3.14
CA TYR A 938 -1.07 -0.03 -3.08
C TYR A 938 0.09 -0.83 -3.68
N SER A 939 1.15 -0.12 -4.07
CA SER A 939 2.36 -0.70 -4.66
C SER A 939 3.44 -0.96 -3.62
N ALA A 940 3.96 -2.18 -3.63
CA ALA A 940 5.17 -2.56 -2.88
C ALA A 940 6.49 -2.23 -3.61
N ASN A 941 6.42 -1.57 -4.78
CA ASN A 941 7.60 -1.09 -5.51
C ASN A 941 7.93 0.36 -5.11
N PRO A 942 9.06 0.64 -4.41
CA PRO A 942 9.38 1.96 -3.90
C PRO A 942 9.66 3.00 -4.99
N ALA A 943 10.15 2.56 -6.16
CA ALA A 943 10.49 3.42 -7.30
C ALA A 943 9.37 4.39 -7.73
N TYR A 944 8.10 4.07 -7.48
CA TYR A 944 6.98 4.97 -7.76
C TYR A 944 6.85 6.14 -6.78
N MET A 945 7.18 5.92 -5.50
CA MET A 945 7.27 6.97 -4.48
C MET A 945 8.50 7.83 -4.73
N GLU A 946 9.68 7.18 -4.88
CA GLU A 946 10.97 7.83 -5.18
C GLU A 946 10.88 8.75 -6.41
N THR A 947 10.34 8.25 -7.53
CA THR A 947 10.15 9.02 -8.78
C THR A 947 9.20 10.22 -8.63
N HIS A 948 8.31 10.23 -7.61
CA HIS A 948 7.43 11.37 -7.35
C HIS A 948 8.03 12.31 -6.29
N ARG A 949 8.73 11.79 -5.29
CA ARG A 949 9.56 12.55 -4.34
C ARG A 949 10.61 13.40 -5.06
N GLU A 950 11.28 12.87 -6.08
CA GLU A 950 12.21 13.65 -6.92
C GLU A 950 11.52 14.82 -7.66
N LYS A 951 10.25 14.67 -8.03
CA LYS A 951 9.47 15.77 -8.65
C LYS A 951 9.05 16.81 -7.62
N LEU A 952 8.62 16.38 -6.43
CA LEU A 952 8.37 17.27 -5.30
C LEU A 952 9.63 18.09 -4.98
N ALA A 953 10.79 17.43 -4.87
CA ALA A 953 12.08 18.08 -4.64
C ALA A 953 12.38 19.17 -5.69
N GLY A 954 12.37 18.81 -6.98
CA GLY A 954 12.67 19.76 -8.06
C GLY A 954 11.68 20.93 -8.16
N GLU A 955 10.41 20.73 -7.80
CA GLU A 955 9.41 21.80 -7.77
C GLU A 955 9.57 22.72 -6.55
N ILE A 956 9.87 22.16 -5.37
CA ILE A 956 10.21 22.92 -4.15
C ILE A 956 11.45 23.80 -4.40
N GLU A 957 12.51 23.23 -4.98
CA GLU A 957 13.69 23.97 -5.42
C GLU A 957 13.31 25.13 -6.35
N ARG A 958 12.57 24.85 -7.43
CA ARG A 958 12.19 25.83 -8.45
C ARG A 958 11.36 26.98 -7.88
N LEU A 959 10.47 26.69 -6.93
CA LEU A 959 9.65 27.70 -6.25
C LEU A 959 10.50 28.55 -5.27
N ILE A 960 11.43 27.95 -4.54
CA ILE A 960 12.36 28.65 -3.63
C ILE A 960 13.37 29.52 -4.40
N GLU A 961 13.93 29.02 -5.50
CA GLU A 961 14.83 29.78 -6.38
C GLU A 961 14.07 30.93 -7.07
N GLY A 962 12.88 30.66 -7.62
CA GLY A 962 12.02 31.68 -8.22
C GLY A 962 11.57 32.77 -7.23
N GLY A 963 11.28 32.40 -5.98
CA GLY A 963 10.92 33.33 -4.91
C GLY A 963 12.05 34.29 -4.49
N LYS A 964 13.32 33.92 -4.73
CA LYS A 964 14.50 34.77 -4.48
C LYS A 964 14.86 35.70 -5.65
N SER A 965 14.11 35.63 -6.75
CA SER A 965 14.30 36.44 -7.96
C SER A 965 13.28 37.57 -8.13
N LYS A 966 12.43 37.79 -7.11
CA LYS A 966 11.39 38.83 -7.02
C LYS A 966 11.62 39.69 -5.78
#